data_AF-A0A3B6KLY8-F1
#
_entry.id   AF-A0A3B6KLY8-F1
#
_cell.length_a   1.000
_cell.length_b   1.000
_cell.length_c   1.000
_cell.angle_alpha   90.00
_cell.angle_beta   90.00
_cell.angle_gamma   90.00
#
_symmetry.space_group_name_H-M   'P 1'
#
loop_
_entity.id
_entity.type
_entity.pdbx_description
1 polymer ?
#
loop_
_entity_poly.entity_id
_entity_poly.type
_entity_poly.pdbx_seq_one_letter_code
_entity_poly.pdbx_strand_id
1 'polypeptide(L)'
;MPSIAAIPEPMAVDDSASKKAKRKQLKAEAAAAAEAAAASSGKKEKKEKKDKKRKTKEPASSDEEGRSSTSSDSDRAPSAKKAKKEKKDKKAKAEPAEEPANDDGELTASGEEEEPADPNALANFRISDKLKDKLKSKGINALFPIQATTFALVLDGNDLVGRARTGQGKTLAFVLPILESLVNGPHKATRRTDYGRPPSVLVLLPTRELANQVHADFEFYGGTFGLSTCCAYGGSPYRPQENALRQGVDIVVGTPGRVKDLIEKQKLNLRCLKFRVLDEADEMLNMGFKDDVELILGKVEDVTKVQTLLFSATLPEWVKKLSMSFLKADRKTVDLVGNEKMKASASVKHLALPCNKAARSQIIPDIIKCYSHGGRTIIFTETKESASELSSLIPGSRALHGDIAQAQREVVIAGFRSGKFLVLVATNVAARGLDINDVQLIIQCEPPRDVEAYIHRSGRTGRAGNTGIAVMLFEPRYKFGVTRIERESGVKFEHISAPQPTDVAQSAGNEAAEAIASVSDSVIPVFRQQAEELLSNSSMSAVDLLAKALAKAVGYTDIKKRSLLSSMENHTTLHLQTGRPLYTPSFVISTLKRFMPEDRLSSLHGITLTTDGTSAVFDVPSAEVQDYIQGAENVAGVTIDEVKQLPALQEREQSKGNFGGSRFGGRGGGGRRFGGGGGGRFGGGGRGRGGGGGRFNRR
;
A
#
# COMPACT_ATOMS: atom_id res chain seq x y z
N MET A 1 -76.08 43.65 21.69
CA MET A 1 -76.39 42.28 21.19
C MET A 1 -77.38 42.46 20.06
N PRO A 2 -77.06 42.09 18.81
CA PRO A 2 -76.61 40.76 18.34
C PRO A 2 -75.24 40.86 17.59
N SER A 3 -74.71 39.88 16.83
CA SER A 3 -74.66 38.39 16.87
C SER A 3 -73.58 37.97 15.84
N ILE A 4 -72.91 36.82 16.00
CA ILE A 4 -71.76 36.39 15.18
C ILE A 4 -72.12 35.20 14.26
N ALA A 5 -71.78 35.31 12.97
CA ALA A 5 -71.65 34.23 11.96
C ALA A 5 -71.07 34.86 10.67
N ALA A 6 -70.33 34.21 9.76
CA ALA A 6 -69.54 32.96 9.76
C ALA A 6 -68.52 33.06 8.59
N ILE A 7 -67.44 32.25 8.58
CA ILE A 7 -66.38 32.29 7.54
C ILE A 7 -66.31 30.93 6.81
N PRO A 8 -66.25 30.89 5.45
CA PRO A 8 -65.92 29.69 4.68
C PRO A 8 -64.43 29.65 4.25
N GLU A 9 -63.93 28.44 3.99
CA GLU A 9 -62.53 28.13 3.64
C GLU A 9 -62.09 28.52 2.21
N PRO A 10 -60.78 28.67 1.93
CA PRO A 10 -60.25 28.90 0.58
C PRO A 10 -59.86 27.60 -0.17
N MET A 11 -60.11 27.58 -1.49
CA MET A 11 -59.72 26.50 -2.40
C MET A 11 -58.22 26.53 -2.79
N ALA A 12 -57.68 25.37 -3.17
CA ALA A 12 -56.30 25.18 -3.63
C ALA A 12 -56.05 25.69 -5.07
N VAL A 13 -54.79 26.05 -5.37
CA VAL A 13 -54.32 26.50 -6.70
C VAL A 13 -53.09 25.68 -7.14
N ASP A 14 -53.00 25.39 -8.44
CA ASP A 14 -52.03 24.47 -9.08
C ASP A 14 -50.64 25.10 -9.34
N ASP A 15 -49.56 24.37 -9.02
CA ASP A 15 -48.13 24.77 -9.15
C ASP A 15 -47.41 24.10 -10.35
N SER A 16 -48.16 23.67 -11.37
CA SER A 16 -47.61 22.99 -12.54
C SER A 16 -46.86 23.92 -13.53
N ALA A 17 -47.26 25.19 -13.65
CA ALA A 17 -46.72 26.13 -14.63
C ALA A 17 -45.32 26.67 -14.25
N SER A 18 -45.10 26.99 -12.97
CA SER A 18 -43.88 27.63 -12.46
C SER A 18 -42.61 26.79 -12.73
N LYS A 19 -42.69 25.48 -12.48
CA LYS A 19 -41.59 24.53 -12.68
C LYS A 19 -41.17 24.38 -14.15
N LYS A 20 -42.10 24.59 -15.10
CA LYS A 20 -41.82 24.46 -16.54
C LYS A 20 -41.05 25.66 -17.10
N ALA A 21 -41.30 26.86 -16.58
CA ALA A 21 -40.53 28.06 -16.91
C ALA A 21 -39.09 27.96 -16.39
N LYS A 22 -38.92 27.64 -15.10
CA LYS A 22 -37.60 27.56 -14.43
C LYS A 22 -36.66 26.54 -15.10
N ARG A 23 -37.20 25.40 -15.57
CA ARG A 23 -36.45 24.38 -16.31
C ARG A 23 -36.07 24.78 -17.74
N LYS A 24 -36.76 25.74 -18.36
CA LYS A 24 -36.43 26.29 -19.68
C LYS A 24 -35.30 27.32 -19.60
N GLN A 25 -35.28 28.13 -18.54
CA GLN A 25 -34.23 29.11 -18.25
C GLN A 25 -32.87 28.43 -17.97
N LEU A 26 -32.83 27.44 -17.08
CA LEU A 26 -31.61 26.66 -16.79
C LEU A 26 -31.03 25.94 -18.02
N LYS A 27 -31.87 25.55 -19.00
CA LYS A 27 -31.40 24.98 -20.27
C LYS A 27 -30.79 26.02 -21.22
N ALA A 28 -31.24 27.27 -21.16
CA ALA A 28 -30.67 28.35 -21.96
C ALA A 28 -29.29 28.77 -21.44
N GLU A 29 -29.12 28.89 -20.12
CA GLU A 29 -27.83 29.20 -19.48
C GLU A 29 -26.79 28.11 -19.74
N ALA A 30 -27.18 26.83 -19.65
CA ALA A 30 -26.29 25.71 -19.98
C ALA A 30 -25.83 25.69 -21.44
N ALA A 31 -26.69 26.12 -22.39
CA ALA A 31 -26.33 26.23 -23.80
C ALA A 31 -25.35 27.38 -24.04
N ALA A 32 -25.60 28.56 -23.45
CA ALA A 32 -24.70 29.72 -23.56
C ALA A 32 -23.31 29.44 -22.97
N ALA A 33 -23.23 28.70 -21.85
CA ALA A 33 -21.96 28.30 -21.25
C ALA A 33 -21.16 27.33 -22.16
N ALA A 34 -21.83 26.42 -22.85
CA ALA A 34 -21.18 25.51 -23.80
C ALA A 34 -20.63 26.24 -25.05
N GLU A 35 -21.37 27.24 -25.55
CA GLU A 35 -20.97 28.05 -26.71
C GLU A 35 -19.77 28.96 -26.38
N ALA A 36 -19.76 29.56 -25.18
CA ALA A 36 -18.61 30.32 -24.67
C ALA A 36 -17.35 29.45 -24.51
N ALA A 37 -17.48 28.19 -24.05
CA ALA A 37 -16.37 27.25 -23.96
C ALA A 37 -15.80 26.91 -25.36
N ALA A 38 -16.66 26.66 -26.36
CA ALA A 38 -16.25 26.37 -27.73
C ALA A 38 -15.53 27.55 -28.42
N ALA A 39 -15.93 28.80 -28.13
CA ALA A 39 -15.25 29.99 -28.65
C ALA A 39 -13.82 30.17 -28.09
N SER A 40 -13.52 29.60 -26.91
CA SER A 40 -12.20 29.74 -26.26
C SER A 40 -11.12 28.81 -26.84
N SER A 41 -11.50 27.61 -27.30
CA SER A 41 -10.55 26.62 -27.83
C SER A 41 -10.03 26.99 -29.22
N GLY A 42 -10.91 27.48 -30.11
CA GLY A 42 -10.57 27.86 -31.48
C GLY A 42 -9.56 29.01 -31.64
N LYS A 43 -9.30 29.79 -30.56
CA LYS A 43 -8.29 30.87 -30.56
C LYS A 43 -6.86 30.40 -30.22
N LYS A 44 -6.67 29.24 -29.56
CA LYS A 44 -5.32 28.73 -29.25
C LYS A 44 -4.62 28.10 -30.46
N GLU A 45 -5.30 27.23 -31.21
CA GLU A 45 -4.71 26.55 -32.38
C GLU A 45 -4.29 27.50 -33.53
N LYS A 46 -4.91 28.68 -33.63
CA LYS A 46 -4.55 29.68 -34.65
C LYS A 46 -3.28 30.49 -34.31
N LYS A 47 -2.77 30.45 -33.08
CA LYS A 47 -1.58 31.19 -32.67
C LYS A 47 -0.29 30.38 -32.89
N GLU A 48 -0.27 29.09 -32.54
CA GLU A 48 0.91 28.23 -32.73
C GLU A 48 1.26 27.92 -34.20
N LYS A 49 0.29 28.02 -35.12
CA LYS A 49 0.53 27.82 -36.56
C LYS A 49 1.16 29.01 -37.29
N LYS A 50 1.35 30.17 -36.64
CA LYS A 50 1.88 31.38 -37.32
C LYS A 50 3.37 31.63 -37.08
N ASP A 51 3.93 31.17 -35.97
CA ASP A 51 5.35 31.41 -35.61
C ASP A 51 6.33 30.36 -36.15
N LYS A 52 5.84 29.26 -36.76
CA LYS A 52 6.69 28.19 -37.32
C LYS A 52 6.95 28.29 -38.83
N LYS A 53 6.77 29.48 -39.44
CA LYS A 53 6.98 29.70 -40.88
C LYS A 53 7.69 31.02 -41.22
N ARG A 54 8.86 31.27 -40.60
CA ARG A 54 9.85 32.25 -41.07
C ARG A 54 11.26 31.85 -40.60
N LYS A 55 12.27 32.16 -41.43
CA LYS A 55 13.71 31.91 -41.26
C LYS A 55 14.21 30.45 -41.37
N THR A 56 14.30 29.97 -42.60
CA THR A 56 15.54 29.36 -43.10
C THR A 56 16.17 30.31 -44.12
N LYS A 57 17.41 30.74 -43.89
CA LYS A 57 18.45 31.13 -44.86
C LYS A 57 19.65 31.75 -44.13
N GLU A 58 20.76 31.04 -44.18
CA GLU A 58 22.16 31.52 -44.13
C GLU A 58 22.46 32.39 -45.39
N PRO A 59 23.61 33.13 -45.50
CA PRO A 59 24.92 32.78 -44.94
C PRO A 59 25.87 33.92 -44.44
N ALA A 60 27.05 33.46 -43.97
CA ALA A 60 28.40 34.05 -44.11
C ALA A 60 29.00 35.04 -43.08
N SER A 61 30.16 34.61 -42.55
CA SER A 61 31.46 35.30 -42.30
C SER A 61 31.67 36.42 -41.27
N SER A 62 32.80 36.25 -40.53
CA SER A 62 33.70 37.22 -39.88
C SER A 62 33.13 38.09 -38.72
N ASP A 63 33.81 38.37 -37.60
CA ASP A 63 35.24 38.62 -37.34
C ASP A 63 35.68 38.29 -35.87
N GLU A 64 36.97 38.51 -35.57
CA GLU A 64 37.63 38.40 -34.27
C GLU A 64 37.39 39.60 -33.30
N GLU A 65 38.15 39.61 -32.20
CA GLU A 65 38.20 40.58 -31.08
C GLU A 65 37.05 40.46 -30.05
N GLY A 66 37.28 40.46 -28.74
CA GLY A 66 38.53 40.59 -27.98
C GLY A 66 38.39 41.65 -26.88
N ARG A 67 38.30 41.23 -25.60
CA ARG A 67 38.72 42.06 -24.44
C ARG A 67 38.72 41.29 -23.12
N SER A 68 39.87 41.30 -22.48
CA SER A 68 40.05 41.07 -21.05
C SER A 68 39.79 42.36 -20.26
N SER A 69 39.56 42.20 -18.96
CA SER A 69 40.01 43.18 -17.96
C SER A 69 40.20 42.52 -16.59
N THR A 70 41.45 42.54 -16.13
CA THR A 70 41.89 42.45 -14.73
C THR A 70 41.49 43.75 -13.98
N SER A 71 41.70 44.03 -12.68
CA SER A 71 42.41 43.45 -11.51
C SER A 71 42.13 44.39 -10.31
N SER A 72 42.33 43.94 -9.06
CA SER A 72 43.14 44.69 -8.07
C SER A 72 43.25 44.01 -6.70
N ASP A 73 44.47 44.02 -6.14
CA ASP A 73 44.86 43.49 -4.83
C ASP A 73 44.47 44.35 -3.62
N SER A 74 44.63 43.79 -2.41
CA SER A 74 45.52 44.42 -1.40
C SER A 74 45.92 43.46 -0.27
N ASP A 75 47.23 43.29 -0.09
CA ASP A 75 47.86 42.75 1.12
C ASP A 75 47.58 43.60 2.37
N ARG A 76 47.75 43.02 3.58
CA ARG A 76 48.80 43.43 4.56
C ARG A 76 48.67 42.75 5.95
N ALA A 77 49.69 42.00 6.35
CA ALA A 77 50.06 41.72 7.76
C ALA A 77 51.15 42.74 8.20
N PRO A 78 51.57 42.92 9.49
CA PRO A 78 52.06 41.83 10.35
C PRO A 78 52.03 42.03 11.91
N SER A 79 52.69 41.09 12.60
CA SER A 79 53.48 41.22 13.85
C SER A 79 52.96 40.60 15.16
N ALA A 80 53.90 40.19 16.00
CA ALA A 80 53.74 39.27 17.13
C ALA A 80 54.31 39.82 18.46
N LYS A 81 53.96 39.16 19.58
CA LYS A 81 54.57 39.14 20.94
C LYS A 81 53.71 38.14 21.77
N LYS A 82 54.17 37.42 22.81
CA LYS A 82 55.41 37.41 23.62
C LYS A 82 55.50 36.06 24.35
N ALA A 83 56.69 35.63 24.79
CA ALA A 83 56.88 34.42 25.63
C ALA A 83 57.52 34.74 27.00
N LYS A 84 57.29 33.87 28.01
CA LYS A 84 58.04 33.64 29.29
C LYS A 84 57.19 32.74 30.23
N LYS A 85 57.70 31.83 31.08
CA LYS A 85 59.09 31.34 31.37
C LYS A 85 59.06 30.03 32.23
N GLU A 86 60.04 29.13 32.06
CA GLU A 86 60.79 28.29 33.06
C GLU A 86 60.07 27.61 34.27
N LYS A 87 60.23 26.32 34.62
CA LYS A 87 61.43 25.51 35.07
C LYS A 87 60.95 24.08 35.49
N LYS A 88 61.73 23.00 35.75
CA LYS A 88 63.12 22.54 35.39
C LYS A 88 63.32 21.02 35.67
N ASP A 89 64.47 20.48 35.25
CA ASP A 89 65.09 19.15 35.43
C ASP A 89 64.87 18.30 36.73
N LYS A 90 64.78 16.96 36.58
CA LYS A 90 65.90 16.01 36.89
C LYS A 90 65.60 14.54 36.49
N LYS A 91 66.58 13.64 36.68
CA LYS A 91 66.82 12.34 35.99
C LYS A 91 67.19 11.23 36.99
N ALA A 92 66.64 10.00 36.91
CA ALA A 92 67.30 8.72 37.30
C ALA A 92 66.47 7.43 37.08
N LYS A 93 67.17 6.31 36.81
CA LYS A 93 66.73 4.89 36.73
C LYS A 93 66.18 4.29 38.04
N ALA A 94 65.28 3.29 37.97
CA ALA A 94 65.54 1.86 38.34
C ALA A 94 64.24 1.00 38.41
N GLU A 95 64.37 -0.30 38.08
CA GLU A 95 63.44 -1.42 38.31
C GLU A 95 63.96 -2.29 39.50
N PRO A 96 63.28 -3.36 40.00
CA PRO A 96 61.89 -3.85 39.80
C PRO A 96 61.13 -4.28 41.11
N ALA A 97 59.92 -4.85 40.94
CA ALA A 97 59.32 -6.01 41.67
C ALA A 97 58.22 -5.83 42.76
N GLU A 98 57.08 -6.51 42.48
CA GLU A 98 56.10 -7.21 43.36
C GLU A 98 55.16 -6.46 44.34
N GLU A 99 53.88 -6.34 43.92
CA GLU A 99 52.57 -6.63 44.56
C GLU A 99 52.29 -6.46 46.08
N PRO A 100 51.00 -6.28 46.53
CA PRO A 100 49.76 -5.91 45.81
C PRO A 100 48.85 -4.84 46.51
N ALA A 101 47.70 -4.56 45.88
CA ALA A 101 46.38 -4.16 46.44
C ALA A 101 45.93 -2.67 46.50
N ASN A 102 44.67 -2.50 46.07
CA ASN A 102 43.67 -1.45 46.32
C ASN A 102 43.72 -0.10 45.57
N ASP A 103 42.95 -0.07 44.47
CA ASP A 103 41.78 0.79 44.21
C ASP A 103 41.86 2.31 44.45
N ASP A 104 41.93 3.10 43.35
CA ASP A 104 41.09 4.27 43.05
C ASP A 104 41.44 4.82 41.63
N GLY A 105 40.48 5.40 40.89
CA GLY A 105 40.63 5.88 39.50
C GLY A 105 41.54 7.12 39.33
N GLU A 106 41.89 7.60 38.12
CA GLU A 106 41.21 7.55 36.82
C GLU A 106 42.16 7.95 35.65
N LEU A 107 41.75 7.69 34.39
CA LEU A 107 42.18 8.35 33.13
C LEU A 107 43.65 8.34 32.66
N THR A 108 43.96 7.45 31.70
CA THR A 108 44.71 7.83 30.47
C THR A 108 44.31 7.00 29.25
N ALA A 109 44.23 7.68 28.10
CA ALA A 109 44.30 7.15 26.73
C ALA A 109 43.24 6.11 26.30
N SER A 110 42.16 6.62 25.70
CA SER A 110 41.25 5.87 24.84
C SER A 110 41.99 5.15 23.71
N GLY A 111 42.08 3.83 23.77
CA GLY A 111 42.18 3.03 22.56
C GLY A 111 40.86 3.13 21.81
N GLU A 112 40.90 3.52 20.53
CA GLU A 112 39.77 3.31 19.64
C GLU A 112 39.65 1.80 19.43
N GLU A 113 38.67 1.18 20.08
CA GLU A 113 38.30 -0.21 19.80
C GLU A 113 37.80 -0.27 18.35
N GLU A 114 38.57 -0.89 17.45
CA GLU A 114 38.12 -1.15 16.08
C GLU A 114 36.87 -2.05 16.14
N GLU A 115 35.70 -1.49 15.82
CA GLU A 115 34.48 -2.30 15.68
C GLU A 115 34.73 -3.45 14.69
N PRO A 116 34.19 -4.65 14.96
CA PRO A 116 34.42 -5.81 14.10
C PRO A 116 33.93 -5.53 12.68
N ALA A 117 34.87 -5.44 11.74
CA ALA A 117 34.61 -5.04 10.36
C ALA A 117 33.49 -5.88 9.73
N ASP A 118 32.39 -5.23 9.31
CA ASP A 118 31.23 -5.90 8.73
C ASP A 118 31.67 -6.78 7.54
N PRO A 119 31.46 -8.12 7.59
CA PRO A 119 31.85 -9.00 6.50
C PRO A 119 31.17 -8.64 5.17
N ASN A 120 30.03 -7.95 5.21
CA ASN A 120 29.30 -7.47 4.04
C ASN A 120 29.69 -6.05 3.58
N ALA A 121 30.67 -5.40 4.21
CA ALA A 121 31.15 -4.08 3.82
C ALA A 121 31.59 -4.04 2.35
N LEU A 122 31.31 -2.95 1.63
CA LEU A 122 31.62 -2.81 0.20
C LEU A 122 33.10 -2.99 -0.16
N ALA A 123 34.01 -2.81 0.81
CA ALA A 123 35.44 -3.01 0.63
C ALA A 123 35.80 -4.48 0.31
N ASN A 124 35.03 -5.45 0.82
CA ASN A 124 35.31 -6.88 0.74
C ASN A 124 34.94 -7.51 -0.62
N PHE A 125 34.33 -6.74 -1.53
CA PHE A 125 33.81 -7.23 -2.81
C PHE A 125 34.57 -6.64 -3.99
N ARG A 126 34.62 -7.42 -5.10
CA ARG A 126 35.22 -7.04 -6.38
C ARG A 126 34.35 -6.00 -7.14
N ILE A 127 34.11 -4.87 -6.49
CA ILE A 127 33.35 -3.71 -6.98
C ILE A 127 34.36 -2.58 -7.25
N SER A 128 34.22 -1.89 -8.38
CA SER A 128 35.05 -0.74 -8.72
C SER A 128 34.71 0.48 -7.87
N ASP A 129 35.70 1.32 -7.58
CA ASP A 129 35.50 2.43 -6.64
C ASP A 129 34.45 3.43 -7.11
N LYS A 130 34.35 3.66 -8.42
CA LYS A 130 33.25 4.44 -9.04
C LYS A 130 31.85 3.89 -8.70
N LEU A 131 31.70 2.56 -8.62
CA LEU A 131 30.42 1.93 -8.25
C LEU A 131 30.23 1.92 -6.73
N LYS A 132 31.30 1.75 -5.93
CA LYS A 132 31.25 1.92 -4.47
C LYS A 132 30.80 3.33 -4.08
N ASP A 133 31.33 4.37 -4.72
CA ASP A 133 30.95 5.76 -4.47
C ASP A 133 29.48 6.03 -4.84
N LYS A 134 29.00 5.45 -5.94
CA LYS A 134 27.58 5.49 -6.31
C LYS A 134 26.68 4.79 -5.30
N LEU A 135 27.10 3.65 -4.73
CA LEU A 135 26.38 2.95 -3.67
C LEU A 135 26.33 3.78 -2.37
N LYS A 136 27.49 4.31 -1.93
CA LYS A 136 27.59 5.24 -0.80
C LYS A 136 26.70 6.47 -0.96
N SER A 137 26.59 7.02 -2.17
CA SER A 137 25.69 8.17 -2.47
C SER A 137 24.19 7.87 -2.29
N LYS A 138 23.81 6.58 -2.24
CA LYS A 138 22.46 6.09 -1.89
C LYS A 138 22.38 5.58 -0.43
N GLY A 139 23.41 5.81 0.39
CA GLY A 139 23.49 5.34 1.78
C GLY A 139 23.83 3.86 1.93
N ILE A 140 24.27 3.17 0.86
CA ILE A 140 24.59 1.74 0.89
C ILE A 140 26.07 1.58 1.23
N ASN A 141 26.36 1.19 2.48
CA ASN A 141 27.73 0.96 2.98
C ASN A 141 28.12 -0.52 3.03
N ALA A 142 27.12 -1.41 3.07
CA ALA A 142 27.27 -2.87 3.10
C ALA A 142 26.22 -3.54 2.19
N LEU A 143 26.52 -4.75 1.74
CA LEU A 143 25.64 -5.56 0.91
C LEU A 143 24.64 -6.37 1.75
N PHE A 144 23.42 -6.58 1.24
CA PHE A 144 22.51 -7.55 1.86
C PHE A 144 23.04 -8.98 1.68
N PRO A 145 22.68 -9.94 2.57
CA PRO A 145 23.18 -11.32 2.50
C PRO A 145 23.01 -12.00 1.13
N ILE A 146 21.90 -11.76 0.41
CA ILE A 146 21.71 -12.30 -0.95
C ILE A 146 22.70 -11.69 -1.95
N GLN A 147 23.02 -10.41 -1.81
CA GLN A 147 23.97 -9.72 -2.68
C GLN A 147 25.38 -10.24 -2.41
N ALA A 148 25.79 -10.28 -1.13
CA ALA A 148 27.10 -10.78 -0.72
C ALA A 148 27.36 -12.23 -1.19
N THR A 149 26.40 -13.12 -0.96
CA THR A 149 26.53 -14.55 -1.32
C THR A 149 26.50 -14.82 -2.82
N THR A 150 25.79 -14.00 -3.62
CA THR A 150 25.70 -14.22 -5.07
C THR A 150 26.74 -13.45 -5.88
N PHE A 151 27.29 -12.35 -5.37
CA PHE A 151 28.12 -11.41 -6.13
C PHE A 151 29.26 -12.10 -6.88
N ALA A 152 30.08 -12.87 -6.18
CA ALA A 152 31.20 -13.59 -6.78
C ALA A 152 30.73 -14.64 -7.80
N LEU A 153 29.72 -15.44 -7.45
CA LEU A 153 29.17 -16.49 -8.33
C LEU A 153 28.72 -15.91 -9.67
N VAL A 154 28.02 -14.77 -9.64
CA VAL A 154 27.56 -14.07 -10.85
C VAL A 154 28.73 -13.46 -11.62
N LEU A 155 29.66 -12.77 -10.95
CA LEU A 155 30.81 -12.13 -11.60
C LEU A 155 31.75 -13.16 -12.29
N ASP A 156 31.86 -14.36 -11.71
CA ASP A 156 32.67 -15.47 -12.23
C ASP A 156 31.97 -16.30 -13.33
N GLY A 157 30.79 -15.86 -13.80
CA GLY A 157 30.12 -16.44 -14.97
C GLY A 157 29.18 -17.63 -14.70
N ASN A 158 28.91 -17.97 -13.44
CA ASN A 158 28.04 -19.10 -13.09
C ASN A 158 26.55 -18.77 -13.32
N ASP A 159 25.80 -19.69 -13.92
CA ASP A 159 24.34 -19.64 -13.88
C ASP A 159 23.86 -19.76 -12.42
N LEU A 160 22.78 -19.07 -12.07
CA LEU A 160 22.34 -18.92 -10.68
C LEU A 160 20.81 -19.07 -10.52
N VAL A 161 20.40 -19.82 -9.52
CA VAL A 161 19.06 -19.74 -8.90
C VAL A 161 19.19 -19.07 -7.54
N GLY A 162 18.74 -17.81 -7.43
CA GLY A 162 18.74 -17.03 -6.19
C GLY A 162 17.35 -17.00 -5.55
N ARG A 163 17.16 -17.75 -4.47
CA ARG A 163 15.92 -17.77 -3.69
C ARG A 163 16.06 -16.88 -2.45
N ALA A 164 15.33 -15.77 -2.44
CA ALA A 164 15.31 -14.79 -1.36
C ALA A 164 13.98 -14.04 -1.29
N ARG A 165 13.61 -13.60 -0.09
CA ARG A 165 12.32 -12.92 0.18
C ARG A 165 12.27 -11.54 -0.50
N THR A 166 11.08 -11.00 -0.69
CA THR A 166 10.91 -9.59 -1.08
C THR A 166 11.57 -8.67 -0.05
N GLY A 167 12.14 -7.54 -0.50
CA GLY A 167 12.82 -6.59 0.37
C GLY A 167 14.28 -6.91 0.76
N GLN A 168 14.80 -8.11 0.46
CA GLN A 168 16.21 -8.47 0.74
C GLN A 168 17.24 -7.94 -0.30
N GLY A 169 16.86 -6.97 -1.15
CA GLY A 169 17.81 -6.35 -2.09
C GLY A 169 18.18 -7.19 -3.32
N LYS A 170 17.36 -8.17 -3.73
CA LYS A 170 17.58 -9.04 -4.92
C LYS A 170 18.00 -8.29 -6.19
N THR A 171 17.45 -7.11 -6.43
CA THR A 171 17.78 -6.27 -7.61
C THR A 171 19.28 -6.03 -7.76
N LEU A 172 19.94 -5.53 -6.70
CA LEU A 172 21.38 -5.24 -6.78
C LEU A 172 22.25 -6.49 -6.79
N ALA A 173 21.71 -7.64 -6.37
CA ALA A 173 22.40 -8.93 -6.40
C ALA A 173 22.71 -9.41 -7.84
N PHE A 174 21.95 -8.94 -8.83
CA PHE A 174 22.29 -9.10 -10.25
C PHE A 174 22.81 -7.82 -10.91
N VAL A 175 22.27 -6.63 -10.59
CA VAL A 175 22.70 -5.37 -11.24
C VAL A 175 24.20 -5.12 -11.05
N LEU A 176 24.72 -5.24 -9.83
CA LEU A 176 26.12 -4.90 -9.54
C LEU A 176 27.13 -5.83 -10.26
N PRO A 177 27.07 -7.17 -10.14
CA PRO A 177 28.03 -8.03 -10.83
C PRO A 177 27.87 -8.02 -12.36
N ILE A 178 26.67 -7.77 -12.91
CA ILE A 178 26.47 -7.56 -14.36
C ILE A 178 27.22 -6.31 -14.82
N LEU A 179 27.05 -5.18 -14.12
CA LEU A 179 27.74 -3.93 -14.47
C LEU A 179 29.26 -4.08 -14.37
N GLU A 180 29.77 -4.70 -13.31
CA GLU A 180 31.20 -4.97 -13.16
C GLU A 180 31.72 -5.88 -14.28
N SER A 181 31.01 -6.95 -14.64
CA SER A 181 31.41 -7.84 -15.74
C SER A 181 31.49 -7.14 -17.11
N LEU A 182 30.61 -6.18 -17.38
CA LEU A 182 30.60 -5.39 -18.62
C LEU A 182 31.67 -4.28 -18.68
N VAL A 183 32.13 -3.77 -17.54
CA VAL A 183 32.99 -2.57 -17.47
C VAL A 183 34.42 -2.88 -17.06
N ASN A 184 34.59 -3.83 -16.14
CA ASN A 184 35.89 -4.18 -15.52
C ASN A 184 36.21 -5.67 -15.63
N GLY A 185 35.21 -6.53 -15.83
CA GLY A 185 35.33 -7.99 -15.89
C GLY A 185 35.33 -8.59 -17.31
N PRO A 186 34.96 -9.88 -17.43
CA PRO A 186 35.18 -10.70 -18.63
C PRO A 186 34.57 -10.20 -19.94
N HIS A 187 33.54 -9.35 -19.87
CA HIS A 187 32.81 -8.88 -21.05
C HIS A 187 33.21 -7.49 -21.53
N LYS A 188 34.10 -6.79 -20.82
CA LYS A 188 34.66 -5.48 -21.19
C LYS A 188 35.19 -5.44 -22.64
N ALA A 189 36.01 -6.41 -23.02
CA ALA A 189 36.59 -6.50 -24.37
C ALA A 189 35.56 -6.80 -25.46
N THR A 190 34.40 -7.35 -25.08
CA THR A 190 33.27 -7.61 -26.01
C THR A 190 32.23 -6.50 -26.02
N ARG A 191 32.44 -5.41 -25.25
CA ARG A 191 31.52 -4.28 -25.22
C ARG A 191 31.54 -3.56 -26.56
N ARG A 192 30.34 -3.30 -27.07
CA ARG A 192 30.09 -2.62 -28.34
C ARG A 192 29.63 -1.19 -28.07
N THR A 193 29.98 -0.27 -28.97
CA THR A 193 29.55 1.14 -28.92
C THR A 193 28.97 1.60 -30.26
N ASP A 194 28.89 0.72 -31.25
CA ASP A 194 28.32 0.98 -32.55
C ASP A 194 26.81 1.28 -32.48
N TYR A 195 26.35 2.11 -33.43
CA TYR A 195 24.95 2.47 -33.60
C TYR A 195 24.15 1.25 -34.05
N GLY A 196 23.00 1.01 -33.43
CA GLY A 196 22.14 -0.13 -33.72
C GLY A 196 22.67 -1.47 -33.19
N ARG A 197 23.66 -1.45 -32.28
CA ARG A 197 24.15 -2.67 -31.62
C ARG A 197 23.03 -3.41 -30.87
N PRO A 198 22.99 -4.76 -30.93
CA PRO A 198 22.11 -5.56 -30.08
C PRO A 198 22.57 -5.56 -28.61
N PRO A 199 21.65 -5.68 -27.64
CA PRO A 199 21.97 -5.67 -26.22
C PRO A 199 22.79 -6.87 -25.75
N SER A 200 23.57 -6.63 -24.71
CA SER A 200 24.34 -7.63 -23.95
C SER A 200 23.58 -8.15 -22.72
N VAL A 201 22.57 -7.42 -22.24
CA VAL A 201 21.76 -7.81 -21.06
C VAL A 201 20.27 -7.75 -21.39
N LEU A 202 19.54 -8.79 -20.96
CA LEU A 202 18.09 -8.83 -20.96
C LEU A 202 17.58 -9.14 -19.55
N VAL A 203 16.65 -8.34 -19.02
CA VAL A 203 16.01 -8.56 -17.72
C VAL A 203 14.50 -8.63 -17.91
N LEU A 204 13.92 -9.78 -17.55
CA LEU A 204 12.48 -10.06 -17.60
C LEU A 204 11.85 -9.92 -16.22
N LEU A 205 10.78 -9.12 -16.14
CA LEU A 205 10.11 -8.74 -14.89
C LEU A 205 8.58 -8.80 -15.07
N PRO A 206 7.80 -9.23 -14.06
CA PRO A 206 6.36 -9.41 -14.19
C PRO A 206 5.56 -8.11 -14.38
N THR A 207 5.99 -6.99 -13.78
CA THR A 207 5.23 -5.73 -13.82
C THR A 207 5.99 -4.57 -14.45
N ARG A 208 5.24 -3.57 -14.91
CA ARG A 208 5.76 -2.35 -15.56
C ARG A 208 6.48 -1.47 -14.55
N GLU A 209 5.92 -1.42 -13.35
CA GLU A 209 6.41 -0.72 -12.18
C GLU A 209 7.80 -1.26 -11.78
N LEU A 210 7.94 -2.59 -11.67
CA LEU A 210 9.23 -3.23 -11.39
C LEU A 210 10.22 -3.04 -12.55
N ALA A 211 9.76 -3.13 -13.81
CA ALA A 211 10.60 -2.87 -14.98
C ALA A 211 11.19 -1.44 -14.98
N ASN A 212 10.37 -0.44 -14.67
CA ASN A 212 10.83 0.95 -14.54
C ASN A 212 11.78 1.15 -13.35
N GLN A 213 11.55 0.47 -12.22
CA GLN A 213 12.46 0.51 -11.07
C GLN A 213 13.85 -0.06 -11.43
N VAL A 214 13.89 -1.29 -11.96
CA VAL A 214 15.16 -1.96 -12.32
C VAL A 214 15.87 -1.21 -13.45
N HIS A 215 15.13 -0.65 -14.41
CA HIS A 215 15.68 0.26 -15.41
C HIS A 215 16.36 1.47 -14.77
N ALA A 216 15.72 2.15 -13.82
CA ALA A 216 16.28 3.31 -13.13
C ALA A 216 17.54 2.98 -12.30
N ASP A 217 17.64 1.77 -11.74
CA ASP A 217 18.88 1.32 -11.10
C ASP A 217 19.99 1.09 -12.14
N PHE A 218 19.73 0.39 -13.25
CA PHE A 218 20.73 0.25 -14.32
C PHE A 218 21.15 1.59 -14.92
N GLU A 219 20.24 2.55 -15.07
CA GLU A 219 20.53 3.91 -15.53
C GLU A 219 21.41 4.66 -14.52
N PHE A 220 21.06 4.61 -13.22
CA PHE A 220 21.80 5.30 -12.15
C PHE A 220 23.22 4.75 -11.94
N TYR A 221 23.38 3.43 -11.90
CA TYR A 221 24.68 2.78 -11.65
C TYR A 221 25.49 2.60 -12.95
N GLY A 222 24.84 2.20 -14.05
CA GLY A 222 25.46 1.95 -15.36
C GLY A 222 25.76 3.22 -16.16
N GLY A 223 24.99 4.29 -15.98
CA GLY A 223 25.22 5.59 -16.63
C GLY A 223 26.59 6.17 -16.31
N THR A 224 27.13 5.90 -15.11
CA THR A 224 28.51 6.23 -14.69
C THR A 224 29.60 5.65 -15.60
N PHE A 225 29.26 4.64 -16.40
CA PHE A 225 30.14 3.95 -17.34
C PHE A 225 29.70 4.13 -18.81
N GLY A 226 28.76 5.04 -19.06
CA GLY A 226 28.18 5.30 -20.38
C GLY A 226 27.38 4.12 -20.95
N LEU A 227 26.84 3.24 -20.10
CA LEU A 227 25.97 2.15 -20.55
C LEU A 227 24.56 2.70 -20.84
N SER A 228 23.96 2.27 -21.94
CA SER A 228 22.62 2.68 -22.33
C SER A 228 21.57 1.59 -22.07
N THR A 229 20.43 2.01 -21.53
CA THR A 229 19.32 1.15 -21.10
C THR A 229 18.06 1.44 -21.90
N CYS A 230 17.18 0.44 -22.04
CA CYS A 230 15.83 0.62 -22.59
C CYS A 230 14.81 -0.15 -21.76
N CYS A 231 13.74 0.52 -21.31
CA CYS A 231 12.61 -0.12 -20.64
C CYS A 231 11.50 -0.50 -21.65
N ALA A 232 11.22 -1.80 -21.79
CA ALA A 232 10.30 -2.37 -22.76
C ALA A 232 9.07 -3.00 -22.08
N TYR A 233 7.98 -2.23 -21.95
CA TYR A 233 6.75 -2.68 -21.29
C TYR A 233 5.46 -2.30 -22.04
N GLY A 234 4.40 -3.06 -21.78
CA GLY A 234 3.07 -2.84 -22.37
C GLY A 234 2.37 -1.56 -21.88
N GLY A 235 1.37 -1.08 -22.61
CA GLY A 235 0.60 0.11 -22.24
C GLY A 235 1.29 1.46 -22.52
N SER A 236 2.60 1.47 -22.80
CA SER A 236 3.31 2.62 -23.37
C SER A 236 3.51 2.46 -24.90
N PRO A 237 3.65 3.56 -25.67
CA PRO A 237 3.82 3.50 -27.12
C PRO A 237 5.07 2.71 -27.56
N TYR A 238 5.00 2.03 -28.71
CA TYR A 238 6.15 1.29 -29.27
C TYR A 238 7.28 2.22 -29.74
N ARG A 239 6.94 3.34 -30.41
CA ARG A 239 7.91 4.17 -31.15
C ARG A 239 9.12 4.66 -30.32
N PRO A 240 9.01 5.06 -29.05
CA PRO A 240 10.17 5.38 -28.21
C PRO A 240 11.09 4.17 -27.98
N GLN A 241 10.51 3.00 -27.66
CA GLN A 241 11.26 1.75 -27.43
C GLN A 241 11.96 1.29 -28.72
N GLU A 242 11.25 1.30 -29.86
CA GLU A 242 11.83 0.98 -31.17
C GLU A 242 12.93 1.96 -31.62
N ASN A 243 12.80 3.25 -31.27
CA ASN A 243 13.83 4.25 -31.55
C ASN A 243 15.09 4.00 -30.72
N ALA A 244 14.95 3.71 -29.42
CA ALA A 244 16.08 3.39 -28.55
C ALA A 244 16.81 2.12 -29.01
N LEU A 245 16.06 1.04 -29.29
CA LEU A 245 16.62 -0.19 -29.84
C LEU A 245 17.34 0.04 -31.18
N ARG A 246 16.80 0.89 -32.07
CA ARG A 246 17.44 1.25 -33.34
C ARG A 246 18.72 2.08 -33.16
N GLN A 247 18.81 2.90 -32.11
CA GLN A 247 20.05 3.61 -31.75
C GLN A 247 21.11 2.66 -31.18
N GLY A 248 20.70 1.53 -30.61
CA GLY A 248 21.55 0.53 -29.98
C GLY A 248 21.66 0.76 -28.47
N VAL A 249 21.39 -0.29 -27.70
CA VAL A 249 21.42 -0.26 -26.23
C VAL A 249 22.21 -1.44 -25.69
N ASP A 250 22.82 -1.26 -24.52
CA ASP A 250 23.58 -2.32 -23.84
C ASP A 250 22.67 -3.25 -23.04
N ILE A 251 21.62 -2.68 -22.44
CA ILE A 251 20.73 -3.35 -21.48
C ILE A 251 19.25 -3.13 -21.88
N VAL A 252 18.48 -4.21 -21.96
CA VAL A 252 17.02 -4.17 -22.09
C VAL A 252 16.38 -4.72 -20.81
N VAL A 253 15.50 -3.94 -20.20
CA VAL A 253 14.69 -4.32 -19.04
C VAL A 253 13.23 -4.32 -19.49
N GLY A 254 12.42 -5.33 -19.18
CA GLY A 254 11.05 -5.33 -19.69
C GLY A 254 10.12 -6.43 -19.21
N THR A 255 8.85 -6.26 -19.56
CA THR A 255 7.79 -7.25 -19.29
C THR A 255 7.71 -8.26 -20.43
N PRO A 256 7.56 -9.58 -20.18
CA PRO A 256 7.62 -10.64 -21.19
C PRO A 256 6.85 -10.34 -22.48
N GLY A 257 5.54 -10.04 -22.40
CA GLY A 257 4.73 -9.79 -23.60
C GLY A 257 5.27 -8.69 -24.53
N ARG A 258 5.75 -7.56 -24.01
CA ARG A 258 6.34 -6.49 -24.85
C ARG A 258 7.73 -6.85 -25.38
N VAL A 259 8.52 -7.61 -24.61
CA VAL A 259 9.83 -8.10 -25.07
C VAL A 259 9.64 -9.09 -26.23
N LYS A 260 8.70 -10.03 -26.09
CA LYS A 260 8.26 -10.95 -27.15
C LYS A 260 7.80 -10.18 -28.40
N ASP A 261 6.88 -9.23 -28.27
CA ASP A 261 6.40 -8.40 -29.39
C ASP A 261 7.55 -7.79 -30.19
N LEU A 262 8.57 -7.27 -29.50
CA LEU A 262 9.72 -6.60 -30.12
C LEU A 262 10.66 -7.61 -30.80
N ILE A 263 10.79 -8.83 -30.28
CA ILE A 263 11.55 -9.91 -30.92
C ILE A 263 10.82 -10.41 -32.17
N GLU A 264 9.51 -10.68 -32.08
CA GLU A 264 8.69 -11.15 -33.19
C GLU A 264 8.62 -10.12 -34.33
N LYS A 265 8.57 -8.82 -34.00
CA LYS A 265 8.66 -7.71 -34.97
C LYS A 265 10.09 -7.41 -35.46
N GLN A 266 11.08 -8.22 -35.09
CA GLN A 266 12.50 -8.07 -35.45
C GLN A 266 13.08 -6.70 -35.07
N LYS A 267 12.58 -6.09 -33.98
CA LYS A 267 13.08 -4.82 -33.41
C LYS A 267 14.08 -5.04 -32.28
N LEU A 268 14.02 -6.21 -31.63
CA LEU A 268 14.96 -6.65 -30.60
C LEU A 268 15.68 -7.91 -31.08
N ASN A 269 17.01 -7.85 -31.13
CA ASN A 269 17.88 -8.95 -31.53
C ASN A 269 18.74 -9.39 -30.33
N LEU A 270 18.72 -10.69 -30.01
CA LEU A 270 19.40 -11.27 -28.83
C LEU A 270 20.74 -11.95 -29.16
N ARG A 271 21.27 -11.83 -30.39
CA ARG A 271 22.46 -12.56 -30.84
C ARG A 271 23.77 -12.22 -30.12
N CYS A 272 23.88 -11.05 -29.49
CA CYS A 272 25.07 -10.66 -28.71
C CYS A 272 24.87 -10.70 -27.19
N LEU A 273 23.78 -11.33 -26.73
CA LEU A 273 23.46 -11.43 -25.32
C LEU A 273 24.60 -12.10 -24.53
N LYS A 274 24.83 -11.61 -23.31
CA LYS A 274 25.78 -12.14 -22.31
C LYS A 274 25.04 -12.57 -21.06
N PHE A 275 24.04 -11.80 -20.65
CA PHE A 275 23.21 -12.06 -19.48
C PHE A 275 21.74 -12.11 -19.85
N ARG A 276 21.02 -13.09 -19.29
CA ARG A 276 19.57 -13.02 -19.15
C ARG A 276 19.16 -13.22 -17.70
N VAL A 277 18.30 -12.34 -17.21
CA VAL A 277 17.79 -12.34 -15.84
C VAL A 277 16.29 -12.53 -15.86
N LEU A 278 15.79 -13.41 -15.00
CA LEU A 278 14.38 -13.53 -14.65
C LEU A 278 14.25 -13.18 -13.18
N ASP A 279 13.54 -12.13 -12.82
CA ASP A 279 13.27 -11.77 -11.41
C ASP A 279 11.76 -11.69 -11.15
N GLU A 280 11.36 -12.03 -9.93
CA GLU A 280 9.99 -12.43 -9.55
C GLU A 280 9.41 -13.47 -10.54
N ALA A 281 10.17 -14.54 -10.82
CA ALA A 281 9.81 -15.57 -11.80
C ALA A 281 8.51 -16.31 -11.44
N ASP A 282 8.30 -16.62 -10.17
CA ASP A 282 7.02 -17.13 -9.64
C ASP A 282 5.83 -16.21 -9.97
N GLU A 283 6.02 -14.90 -9.98
CA GLU A 283 4.96 -13.96 -10.36
C GLU A 283 4.75 -13.85 -11.86
N MET A 284 5.76 -14.13 -12.70
CA MET A 284 5.57 -14.28 -14.15
C MET A 284 4.67 -15.49 -14.48
N LEU A 285 4.73 -16.58 -13.70
CA LEU A 285 3.78 -17.68 -13.80
C LEU A 285 2.36 -17.24 -13.43
N ASN A 286 2.21 -16.60 -12.26
CA ASN A 286 0.91 -16.17 -11.74
C ASN A 286 0.20 -15.15 -12.65
N MET A 287 0.96 -14.38 -13.43
CA MET A 287 0.43 -13.45 -14.43
C MET A 287 0.20 -14.06 -15.83
N GLY A 288 0.45 -15.36 -15.99
CA GLY A 288 0.22 -16.09 -17.24
C GLY A 288 1.30 -15.88 -18.32
N PHE A 289 2.45 -15.30 -17.98
CA PHE A 289 3.54 -15.04 -18.93
C PHE A 289 4.40 -16.28 -19.25
N LYS A 290 4.01 -17.48 -18.81
CA LYS A 290 4.76 -18.72 -19.00
C LYS A 290 5.23 -18.90 -20.45
N ASP A 291 4.30 -18.89 -21.40
CA ASP A 291 4.61 -19.22 -22.80
C ASP A 291 5.42 -18.08 -23.47
N ASP A 292 5.20 -16.83 -23.05
CA ASP A 292 6.00 -15.68 -23.49
C ASP A 292 7.45 -15.76 -23.01
N VAL A 293 7.66 -16.13 -21.73
CA VAL A 293 9.00 -16.34 -21.15
C VAL A 293 9.70 -17.50 -21.86
N GLU A 294 9.06 -18.66 -22.00
CA GLU A 294 9.65 -19.83 -22.67
C GLU A 294 10.05 -19.51 -24.12
N LEU A 295 9.23 -18.76 -24.86
CA LEU A 295 9.55 -18.29 -26.21
C LEU A 295 10.76 -17.36 -26.22
N ILE A 296 10.81 -16.35 -25.34
CA ILE A 296 11.96 -15.41 -25.27
C ILE A 296 13.25 -16.16 -24.95
N LEU A 297 13.23 -17.09 -24.00
CA LEU A 297 14.40 -17.89 -23.65
C LEU A 297 14.84 -18.82 -24.79
N GLY A 298 13.90 -19.35 -25.58
CA GLY A 298 14.16 -20.16 -26.76
C GLY A 298 14.67 -19.38 -27.99
N LYS A 299 14.69 -18.04 -27.96
CA LYS A 299 15.26 -17.20 -29.04
C LYS A 299 16.76 -16.87 -28.86
N VAL A 300 17.39 -17.41 -27.82
CA VAL A 300 18.84 -17.29 -27.61
C VAL A 300 19.56 -18.37 -28.44
N GLU A 301 20.32 -17.94 -29.46
CA GLU A 301 21.00 -18.85 -30.42
C GLU A 301 22.04 -19.77 -29.75
N ASP A 302 22.81 -19.26 -28.79
CA ASP A 302 23.87 -20.00 -28.12
C ASP A 302 23.78 -19.82 -26.59
N VAL A 303 23.13 -20.80 -25.96
CA VAL A 303 22.92 -20.83 -24.51
C VAL A 303 24.24 -21.03 -23.74
N THR A 304 25.30 -21.57 -24.35
CA THR A 304 26.59 -21.75 -23.67
C THR A 304 27.27 -20.40 -23.39
N LYS A 305 27.11 -19.45 -24.32
CA LYS A 305 27.67 -18.09 -24.25
C LYS A 305 26.85 -17.09 -23.44
N VAL A 306 25.67 -17.48 -22.95
CA VAL A 306 24.79 -16.64 -22.13
C VAL A 306 24.74 -17.18 -20.71
N GLN A 307 24.98 -16.30 -19.74
CA GLN A 307 24.76 -16.58 -18.33
C GLN A 307 23.30 -16.31 -17.98
N THR A 308 22.67 -17.27 -17.30
CA THR A 308 21.26 -17.18 -16.90
C THR A 308 21.13 -17.05 -15.39
N LEU A 309 20.47 -15.99 -14.94
CA LEU A 309 20.20 -15.73 -13.53
C LEU A 309 18.68 -15.76 -13.29
N LEU A 310 18.24 -16.56 -12.33
CA LEU A 310 16.83 -16.69 -11.95
C LEU A 310 16.68 -16.32 -10.48
N PHE A 311 15.96 -15.23 -10.22
CA PHE A 311 15.59 -14.77 -8.90
C PHE A 311 14.09 -14.97 -8.65
N SER A 312 13.76 -15.53 -7.50
CA SER A 312 12.39 -15.87 -7.12
C SER A 312 12.24 -15.88 -5.60
N ALA A 313 11.05 -15.64 -5.06
CA ALA A 313 10.80 -15.90 -3.64
C ALA A 313 10.48 -17.39 -3.42
N THR A 314 9.78 -17.98 -4.38
CA THR A 314 9.25 -19.34 -4.34
C THR A 314 9.73 -20.15 -5.55
N LEU A 315 9.69 -21.48 -5.45
CA LEU A 315 10.08 -22.39 -6.54
C LEU A 315 8.93 -23.34 -6.86
N PRO A 316 7.82 -22.85 -7.46
CA PRO A 316 6.77 -23.72 -7.97
C PRO A 316 7.30 -24.59 -9.11
N GLU A 317 6.58 -25.66 -9.44
CA GLU A 317 7.06 -26.70 -10.36
C GLU A 317 7.46 -26.17 -11.74
N TRP A 318 6.77 -25.13 -12.24
CA TRP A 318 7.18 -24.47 -13.48
C TRP A 318 8.53 -23.76 -13.35
N VAL A 319 8.78 -22.99 -12.28
CA VAL A 319 10.08 -22.32 -12.06
C VAL A 319 11.19 -23.35 -11.91
N LYS A 320 10.92 -24.48 -11.24
CA LYS A 320 11.87 -25.61 -11.18
C LYS A 320 12.19 -26.15 -12.57
N LYS A 321 11.19 -26.45 -13.40
CA LYS A 321 11.38 -26.91 -14.79
C LYS A 321 12.14 -25.90 -15.64
N LEU A 322 11.78 -24.61 -15.53
CA LEU A 322 12.48 -23.51 -16.18
C LEU A 322 13.97 -23.49 -15.80
N SER A 323 14.28 -23.69 -14.50
CA SER A 323 15.66 -23.79 -14.00
C SER A 323 16.44 -25.00 -14.54
N MET A 324 15.75 -26.10 -14.90
CA MET A 324 16.39 -27.30 -15.44
C MET A 324 16.57 -27.25 -16.95
N SER A 325 15.65 -26.60 -17.67
CA SER A 325 15.66 -26.53 -19.14
C SER A 325 16.49 -25.38 -19.70
N PHE A 326 16.65 -24.27 -18.97
CA PHE A 326 17.24 -23.03 -19.50
C PHE A 326 18.49 -22.53 -18.76
N LEU A 327 18.88 -23.15 -17.64
CA LEU A 327 20.16 -22.87 -16.97
C LEU A 327 21.11 -24.05 -17.18
N LYS A 328 22.41 -23.77 -17.13
CA LYS A 328 23.47 -24.79 -17.25
C LYS A 328 23.40 -25.83 -16.13
N ALA A 329 23.96 -27.02 -16.37
CA ALA A 329 23.91 -28.14 -15.44
C ALA A 329 24.71 -27.90 -14.14
N ASP A 330 25.75 -27.06 -14.21
CA ASP A 330 26.65 -26.66 -13.12
C ASP A 330 26.18 -25.43 -12.32
N ARG A 331 24.95 -24.94 -12.61
CA ARG A 331 24.33 -23.78 -11.96
C ARG A 331 24.43 -23.82 -10.44
N LYS A 332 24.67 -22.67 -9.84
CA LYS A 332 24.67 -22.51 -8.38
C LYS A 332 23.26 -22.22 -7.90
N THR A 333 22.92 -22.70 -6.71
CA THR A 333 21.67 -22.37 -6.03
C THR A 333 22.02 -21.72 -4.70
N VAL A 334 21.51 -20.51 -4.47
CA VAL A 334 21.61 -19.79 -3.19
C VAL A 334 20.21 -19.67 -2.64
N ASP A 335 19.95 -20.27 -1.49
CA ASP A 335 18.64 -20.26 -0.84
C ASP A 335 18.75 -19.65 0.56
N LEU A 336 18.30 -18.41 0.71
CA LEU A 336 18.21 -17.69 1.98
C LEU A 336 16.80 -17.73 2.59
N VAL A 337 15.89 -18.53 2.02
CA VAL A 337 14.57 -18.81 2.58
C VAL A 337 14.59 -20.15 3.32
N GLY A 338 15.34 -21.12 2.81
CA GLY A 338 15.58 -22.44 3.40
C GLY A 338 14.39 -23.41 3.27
N ASN A 339 14.47 -24.49 4.05
CA ASN A 339 13.42 -25.50 4.19
C ASN A 339 12.35 -25.14 5.22
N GLU A 340 12.52 -24.02 5.95
CA GLU A 340 11.47 -23.54 6.83
C GLU A 340 10.23 -23.14 6.00
N LYS A 341 9.05 -23.31 6.60
CA LYS A 341 7.79 -22.72 6.10
C LYS A 341 8.02 -21.24 5.74
N MET A 342 7.26 -20.70 4.79
CA MET A 342 7.52 -19.35 4.26
C MET A 342 7.25 -18.22 5.27
N LYS A 343 8.12 -18.07 6.27
CA LYS A 343 8.03 -17.03 7.30
C LYS A 343 8.04 -15.68 6.60
N ALA A 344 7.14 -14.79 6.99
CA ALA A 344 7.24 -13.39 6.60
C ALA A 344 8.51 -12.74 7.23
N SER A 345 8.73 -11.45 6.98
CA SER A 345 9.87 -10.77 7.61
C SER A 345 9.66 -10.65 9.12
N ALA A 346 10.68 -11.00 9.92
CA ALA A 346 10.61 -10.89 11.38
C ALA A 346 10.46 -9.44 11.87
N SER A 347 10.78 -8.46 11.03
CA SER A 347 10.56 -7.02 11.26
C SER A 347 9.10 -6.58 11.18
N VAL A 348 8.16 -7.46 10.80
CA VAL A 348 6.75 -7.11 10.61
C VAL A 348 5.90 -7.67 11.75
N LYS A 349 5.14 -6.81 12.43
CA LYS A 349 4.09 -7.20 13.38
C LYS A 349 2.83 -7.57 12.60
N HIS A 350 2.34 -8.80 12.79
CA HIS A 350 1.21 -9.35 12.06
C HIS A 350 -0.06 -9.38 12.92
N LEU A 351 -1.07 -8.59 12.55
CA LEU A 351 -2.32 -8.41 13.30
C LEU A 351 -3.50 -9.00 12.50
N ALA A 352 -4.48 -9.60 13.17
CA ALA A 352 -5.70 -10.11 12.55
C ALA A 352 -6.95 -9.54 13.24
N LEU A 353 -7.81 -8.85 12.49
CA LEU A 353 -8.96 -8.11 13.00
C LEU A 353 -10.26 -8.60 12.33
N PRO A 354 -11.26 -9.09 13.09
CA PRO A 354 -12.54 -9.51 12.54
C PRO A 354 -13.37 -8.28 12.11
N CYS A 355 -13.66 -8.14 10.82
CA CYS A 355 -14.32 -6.96 10.24
C CYS A 355 -15.28 -7.35 9.10
N ASN A 356 -16.54 -6.99 9.24
CA ASN A 356 -17.55 -7.13 8.18
C ASN A 356 -17.31 -6.11 7.05
N LYS A 357 -17.58 -6.49 5.79
CA LYS A 357 -17.31 -5.61 4.62
C LYS A 357 -17.92 -4.21 4.75
N ALA A 358 -19.14 -4.10 5.28
CA ALA A 358 -19.84 -2.83 5.45
C ALA A 358 -19.16 -1.87 6.45
N ALA A 359 -18.43 -2.39 7.44
CA ALA A 359 -17.75 -1.57 8.46
C ALA A 359 -16.32 -1.15 8.04
N ARG A 360 -15.77 -1.71 6.94
CA ARG A 360 -14.38 -1.45 6.51
C ARG A 360 -14.09 0.04 6.29
N SER A 361 -15.02 0.79 5.69
CA SER A 361 -14.83 2.22 5.42
C SER A 361 -14.77 3.09 6.68
N GLN A 362 -15.37 2.64 7.79
CA GLN A 362 -15.33 3.32 9.09
C GLN A 362 -14.11 2.88 9.91
N ILE A 363 -13.83 1.58 9.94
CA ILE A 363 -12.77 1.00 10.78
C ILE A 363 -11.36 1.24 10.19
N ILE A 364 -11.20 1.28 8.86
CA ILE A 364 -9.86 1.46 8.24
C ILE A 364 -9.22 2.81 8.60
N PRO A 365 -9.92 3.96 8.56
CA PRO A 365 -9.40 5.23 9.08
C PRO A 365 -8.92 5.16 10.54
N ASP A 366 -9.66 4.47 11.41
CA ASP A 366 -9.31 4.27 12.82
C ASP A 366 -8.03 3.41 12.95
N ILE A 367 -7.90 2.33 12.16
CA ILE A 367 -6.68 1.50 12.07
C ILE A 367 -5.48 2.33 11.56
N ILE A 368 -5.68 3.19 10.55
CA ILE A 368 -4.59 4.04 10.03
C ILE A 368 -4.06 4.93 11.14
N LYS A 369 -4.93 5.66 11.84
CA LYS A 369 -4.53 6.53 12.96
C LYS A 369 -3.75 5.78 14.04
N CYS A 370 -4.25 4.62 14.48
CA CYS A 370 -3.63 3.86 15.56
C CYS A 370 -2.31 3.16 15.20
N TYR A 371 -2.06 2.83 13.92
CA TYR A 371 -0.94 1.96 13.53
C TYR A 371 0.01 2.54 12.48
N SER A 372 -0.38 3.57 11.72
CA SER A 372 0.51 4.15 10.70
C SER A 372 1.53 5.14 11.28
N HIS A 373 1.25 5.77 12.42
CA HIS A 373 2.11 6.77 13.07
C HIS A 373 2.56 7.89 12.09
N GLY A 374 1.60 8.54 11.42
CA GLY A 374 1.87 9.51 10.34
C GLY A 374 2.50 8.92 9.06
N GLY A 375 2.81 7.61 9.05
CA GLY A 375 3.51 6.91 7.98
C GLY A 375 2.65 6.51 6.78
N ARG A 376 3.31 6.07 5.70
CA ARG A 376 2.64 5.63 4.47
C ARG A 376 1.92 4.30 4.70
N THR A 377 0.70 4.19 4.18
CA THR A 377 -0.16 3.01 4.27
C THR A 377 -0.53 2.48 2.89
N ILE A 378 -0.44 1.16 2.69
CA ILE A 378 -1.02 0.47 1.51
C ILE A 378 -2.17 -0.43 1.96
N ILE A 379 -3.35 -0.21 1.37
CA ILE A 379 -4.57 -1.01 1.58
C ILE A 379 -4.76 -1.93 0.38
N PHE A 380 -4.72 -3.24 0.59
CA PHE A 380 -4.94 -4.25 -0.45
C PHE A 380 -6.41 -4.69 -0.51
N THR A 381 -7.00 -4.62 -1.71
CA THR A 381 -8.31 -5.20 -2.05
C THR A 381 -8.17 -6.21 -3.18
N GLU A 382 -9.05 -7.21 -3.25
CA GLU A 382 -8.97 -8.20 -4.33
C GLU A 382 -9.46 -7.64 -5.69
N THR A 383 -10.53 -6.83 -5.69
CA THR A 383 -11.12 -6.28 -6.94
C THR A 383 -10.81 -4.79 -7.14
N LYS A 384 -10.89 -4.38 -8.42
CA LYS A 384 -10.67 -2.99 -8.86
C LYS A 384 -11.82 -2.06 -8.46
N GLU A 385 -13.04 -2.58 -8.44
CA GLU A 385 -14.26 -1.88 -8.03
C GLU A 385 -14.14 -1.52 -6.54
N SER A 386 -13.79 -2.48 -5.69
CA SER A 386 -13.57 -2.22 -4.26
C SER A 386 -12.33 -1.36 -3.98
N ALA A 387 -11.33 -1.34 -4.85
CA ALA A 387 -10.23 -0.37 -4.74
C ALA A 387 -10.70 1.07 -5.01
N SER A 388 -11.51 1.28 -6.05
CA SER A 388 -12.13 2.58 -6.38
C SER A 388 -13.12 3.04 -5.29
N GLU A 389 -14.03 2.16 -4.89
CA GLU A 389 -15.08 2.39 -3.88
C GLU A 389 -14.46 2.73 -2.51
N LEU A 390 -13.48 1.95 -2.05
CA LEU A 390 -12.84 2.23 -0.76
C LEU A 390 -12.00 3.51 -0.81
N SER A 391 -11.39 3.83 -1.95
CA SER A 391 -10.62 5.07 -2.11
C SER A 391 -11.49 6.33 -2.19
N SER A 392 -12.74 6.25 -2.66
CA SER A 392 -13.66 7.40 -2.61
C SER A 392 -14.21 7.63 -1.19
N LEU A 393 -14.29 6.57 -0.37
CA LEU A 393 -14.75 6.64 1.01
C LEU A 393 -13.67 7.07 2.02
N ILE A 394 -12.39 6.78 1.76
CA ILE A 394 -11.27 7.17 2.65
C ILE A 394 -10.67 8.50 2.16
N PRO A 395 -10.82 9.61 2.93
CA PRO A 395 -10.27 10.92 2.55
C PRO A 395 -8.75 10.88 2.35
N GLY A 396 -8.26 11.67 1.40
CA GLY A 396 -6.83 11.74 1.08
C GLY A 396 -6.24 10.51 0.38
N SER A 397 -6.96 9.40 0.27
CA SER A 397 -6.45 8.19 -0.39
C SER A 397 -6.45 8.28 -1.93
N ARG A 398 -5.72 7.38 -2.60
CA ARG A 398 -5.80 7.17 -4.06
C ARG A 398 -5.85 5.69 -4.40
N ALA A 399 -6.67 5.34 -5.40
CA ALA A 399 -6.77 4.00 -5.94
C ALA A 399 -5.64 3.69 -6.95
N LEU A 400 -5.22 2.42 -7.02
CA LEU A 400 -4.28 1.89 -8.00
C LEU A 400 -4.71 0.48 -8.47
N HIS A 401 -5.20 0.36 -9.69
CA HIS A 401 -5.69 -0.90 -10.26
C HIS A 401 -5.56 -0.98 -11.80
N GLY A 402 -5.92 -2.12 -12.39
CA GLY A 402 -5.74 -2.42 -13.82
C GLY A 402 -6.33 -1.39 -14.78
N ASP A 403 -7.56 -0.93 -14.52
CA ASP A 403 -8.26 0.04 -15.38
C ASP A 403 -7.67 1.47 -15.37
N ILE A 404 -6.74 1.79 -14.45
CA ILE A 404 -6.10 3.10 -14.43
C ILE A 404 -5.09 3.19 -15.57
N ALA A 405 -5.20 4.23 -16.40
CA ALA A 405 -4.29 4.46 -17.52
C ALA A 405 -2.83 4.58 -17.05
N GLN A 406 -1.88 4.05 -17.82
CA GLN A 406 -0.47 3.94 -17.42
C GLN A 406 0.14 5.27 -16.93
N ALA A 407 -0.09 6.36 -17.67
CA ALA A 407 0.41 7.69 -17.28
C ALA A 407 -0.18 8.16 -15.93
N GLN A 408 -1.43 7.82 -15.63
CA GLN A 408 -2.05 8.14 -14.33
C GLN A 408 -1.51 7.24 -13.21
N ARG A 409 -1.22 5.96 -13.48
CA ARG A 409 -0.55 5.06 -12.51
C ARG A 409 0.81 5.64 -12.09
N GLU A 410 1.60 6.10 -13.06
CA GLU A 410 2.91 6.72 -12.81
C GLU A 410 2.79 7.99 -11.95
N VAL A 411 1.80 8.85 -12.20
CA VAL A 411 1.50 10.03 -11.37
C VAL A 411 1.06 9.65 -9.95
N VAL A 412 0.20 8.63 -9.79
CA VAL A 412 -0.25 8.15 -8.47
C VAL A 412 0.92 7.57 -7.67
N ILE A 413 1.75 6.72 -8.28
CA ILE A 413 2.92 6.11 -7.63
C ILE A 413 3.94 7.19 -7.23
N ALA A 414 4.23 8.15 -8.13
CA ALA A 414 5.12 9.27 -7.81
C ALA A 414 4.56 10.16 -6.69
N GLY A 415 3.24 10.38 -6.65
CA GLY A 415 2.56 11.11 -5.58
C GLY A 415 2.67 10.43 -4.22
N PHE A 416 2.47 9.11 -4.17
CA PHE A 416 2.62 8.31 -2.95
C PHE A 416 4.07 8.29 -2.47
N ARG A 417 5.03 8.05 -3.37
CA ARG A 417 6.48 8.04 -3.06
C ARG A 417 6.97 9.40 -2.54
N SER A 418 6.44 10.50 -3.06
CA SER A 418 6.77 11.87 -2.61
C SER A 418 5.96 12.34 -1.40
N GLY A 419 5.08 11.50 -0.83
CA GLY A 419 4.27 11.86 0.35
C GLY A 419 3.14 12.85 0.08
N LYS A 420 2.81 13.15 -1.19
CA LYS A 420 1.65 14.03 -1.55
C LYS A 420 0.32 13.48 -1.05
N PHE A 421 0.27 12.18 -0.81
CA PHE A 421 -0.77 11.50 -0.05
C PHE A 421 -0.18 10.25 0.60
N LEU A 422 -0.70 9.87 1.77
CA LEU A 422 -0.13 8.81 2.61
C LEU A 422 -0.88 7.47 2.50
N VAL A 423 -2.01 7.40 1.80
CA VAL A 423 -2.85 6.19 1.73
C VAL A 423 -3.08 5.76 0.28
N LEU A 424 -2.59 4.57 -0.07
CA LEU A 424 -2.76 3.95 -1.39
C LEU A 424 -3.68 2.73 -1.29
N VAL A 425 -4.81 2.73 -2.00
CA VAL A 425 -5.70 1.56 -2.11
C VAL A 425 -5.39 0.81 -3.41
N ALA A 426 -4.93 -0.43 -3.34
CA ALA A 426 -4.41 -1.14 -4.51
C ALA A 426 -4.87 -2.59 -4.62
N THR A 427 -4.92 -3.11 -5.85
CA THR A 427 -5.05 -4.55 -6.10
C THR A 427 -3.69 -5.24 -6.21
N ASN A 428 -3.66 -6.57 -6.08
CA ASN A 428 -2.43 -7.39 -6.13
C ASN A 428 -1.53 -7.06 -7.32
N VAL A 429 -2.11 -6.96 -8.52
CA VAL A 429 -1.38 -6.68 -9.78
C VAL A 429 -0.79 -5.28 -9.79
N ALA A 430 -1.37 -4.35 -9.04
CA ALA A 430 -1.08 -2.93 -9.11
C ALA A 430 -0.10 -2.43 -8.02
N ALA A 431 0.01 -3.16 -6.91
CA ALA A 431 0.98 -2.88 -5.85
C ALA A 431 2.26 -3.76 -5.88
N ARG A 432 2.41 -4.64 -6.89
CA ARG A 432 3.67 -5.32 -7.22
C ARG A 432 4.62 -4.40 -7.97
N GLY A 433 5.93 -4.55 -7.74
CA GLY A 433 6.92 -3.62 -8.28
C GLY A 433 6.90 -2.21 -7.64
N LEU A 434 6.08 -2.00 -6.60
CA LEU A 434 6.14 -0.78 -5.80
C LEU A 434 7.35 -0.85 -4.87
N ASP A 435 8.36 -0.06 -5.20
CA ASP A 435 9.51 0.25 -4.35
C ASP A 435 9.33 1.63 -3.72
N ILE A 436 8.45 1.63 -2.73
CA ILE A 436 8.31 2.72 -1.77
C ILE A 436 8.96 2.20 -0.49
N ASN A 437 10.10 2.78 -0.14
CA ASN A 437 10.66 2.69 1.21
C ASN A 437 9.66 3.35 2.18
N ASP A 438 9.75 3.01 3.47
CA ASP A 438 8.94 3.67 4.51
C ASP A 438 7.42 3.57 4.23
N VAL A 439 6.94 2.34 4.01
CA VAL A 439 5.54 1.98 4.26
C VAL A 439 5.47 1.42 5.66
N GLN A 440 4.83 2.12 6.60
CA GLN A 440 4.69 1.70 8.00
C GLN A 440 3.57 0.68 8.17
N LEU A 441 2.49 0.81 7.39
CA LEU A 441 1.27 0.02 7.58
C LEU A 441 0.80 -0.65 6.28
N ILE A 442 0.54 -1.94 6.35
CA ILE A 442 -0.15 -2.71 5.32
C ILE A 442 -1.50 -3.16 5.88
N ILE A 443 -2.59 -2.80 5.21
CA ILE A 443 -3.93 -3.30 5.52
C ILE A 443 -4.35 -4.25 4.41
N GLN A 444 -4.79 -5.45 4.74
CA GLN A 444 -5.37 -6.38 3.77
C GLN A 444 -6.86 -6.49 4.07
N CYS A 445 -7.72 -6.00 3.17
CA CYS A 445 -9.16 -5.94 3.40
C CYS A 445 -9.82 -7.32 3.49
N GLU A 446 -9.20 -8.35 2.92
CA GLU A 446 -9.59 -9.75 3.09
C GLU A 446 -8.38 -10.69 3.06
N PRO A 447 -8.48 -11.91 3.64
CA PRO A 447 -7.45 -12.92 3.54
C PRO A 447 -7.16 -13.25 2.06
N PRO A 448 -5.89 -13.20 1.61
CA PRO A 448 -5.54 -13.61 0.25
C PRO A 448 -5.86 -15.09 -0.01
N ARG A 449 -6.05 -15.42 -1.29
CA ARG A 449 -6.28 -16.80 -1.75
C ARG A 449 -5.06 -17.70 -1.55
N ASP A 450 -3.87 -17.12 -1.61
CA ASP A 450 -2.59 -17.83 -1.59
C ASP A 450 -1.64 -17.16 -0.58
N VAL A 451 -0.76 -17.95 0.01
CA VAL A 451 0.07 -17.53 1.16
C VAL A 451 1.25 -16.67 0.69
N GLU A 452 1.75 -16.98 -0.50
CA GLU A 452 2.73 -16.20 -1.25
C GLU A 452 2.26 -14.75 -1.41
N ALA A 453 0.97 -14.54 -1.75
CA ALA A 453 0.39 -13.22 -1.84
C ALA A 453 0.37 -12.50 -0.47
N TYR A 454 0.10 -13.19 0.64
CA TYR A 454 0.20 -12.60 1.98
C TYR A 454 1.62 -12.09 2.27
N ILE A 455 2.62 -12.91 1.98
CA ILE A 455 4.04 -12.62 2.24
C ILE A 455 4.53 -11.49 1.33
N HIS A 456 4.13 -11.47 0.05
CA HIS A 456 4.52 -10.42 -0.89
C HIS A 456 3.84 -9.08 -0.61
N ARG A 457 2.61 -9.08 -0.05
CA ARG A 457 1.91 -7.88 0.45
C ARG A 457 2.54 -7.35 1.74
N SER A 458 2.75 -8.21 2.74
CA SER A 458 3.34 -7.81 4.04
C SER A 458 4.81 -7.39 3.90
N GLY A 459 5.59 -8.03 3.03
CA GLY A 459 6.97 -7.61 2.67
C GLY A 459 7.08 -6.30 1.85
N ARG A 460 6.02 -5.48 1.81
CA ARG A 460 6.08 -4.06 1.40
C ARG A 460 6.36 -3.13 2.58
N THR A 461 6.11 -3.56 3.82
CA THR A 461 6.57 -2.92 5.06
C THR A 461 7.77 -3.69 5.67
N GLY A 462 8.36 -3.17 6.74
CA GLY A 462 9.46 -3.82 7.47
C GLY A 462 10.77 -3.96 6.70
N ARG A 463 11.09 -3.00 5.81
CA ARG A 463 12.26 -3.05 4.90
C ARG A 463 13.48 -2.31 5.46
N ALA A 464 14.67 -2.72 5.01
CA ALA A 464 15.94 -2.03 5.30
C ALA A 464 16.22 -1.76 6.80
N GLY A 465 15.88 -2.72 7.67
CA GLY A 465 16.05 -2.63 9.12
C GLY A 465 14.86 -2.01 9.86
N ASN A 466 14.00 -1.26 9.18
CA ASN A 466 12.81 -0.68 9.80
C ASN A 466 11.79 -1.77 10.18
N THR A 467 11.01 -1.50 11.23
CA THR A 467 9.84 -2.31 11.61
C THR A 467 8.61 -1.94 10.78
N GLY A 468 7.59 -2.81 10.79
CA GLY A 468 6.36 -2.62 10.02
C GLY A 468 5.15 -3.28 10.66
N ILE A 469 3.94 -2.86 10.29
CA ILE A 469 2.70 -3.47 10.77
C ILE A 469 1.87 -3.96 9.58
N ALA A 470 1.39 -5.21 9.65
CA ALA A 470 0.52 -5.82 8.66
C ALA A 470 -0.79 -6.30 9.29
N VAL A 471 -1.89 -5.56 9.08
CA VAL A 471 -3.23 -5.88 9.56
C VAL A 471 -4.00 -6.65 8.50
N MET A 472 -4.49 -7.85 8.84
CA MET A 472 -5.45 -8.59 8.03
C MET A 472 -6.86 -8.42 8.57
N LEU A 473 -7.74 -7.83 7.78
CA LEU A 473 -9.18 -7.82 8.01
C LEU A 473 -9.78 -9.14 7.51
N PHE A 474 -10.69 -9.74 8.27
CA PHE A 474 -11.41 -10.94 7.85
C PHE A 474 -12.86 -10.92 8.36
N GLU A 475 -13.81 -11.39 7.55
CA GLU A 475 -15.15 -11.67 8.08
C GLU A 475 -15.12 -12.97 8.90
N PRO A 476 -15.94 -13.15 9.95
CA PRO A 476 -15.91 -14.36 10.79
C PRO A 476 -15.99 -15.68 10.00
N ARG A 477 -16.79 -15.71 8.93
CA ARG A 477 -16.90 -16.85 7.98
C ARG A 477 -15.59 -17.23 7.26
N TYR A 478 -14.62 -16.31 7.18
CA TYR A 478 -13.31 -16.52 6.56
C TYR A 478 -12.18 -16.78 7.57
N LYS A 479 -12.50 -17.04 8.85
CA LYS A 479 -11.51 -17.37 9.90
C LYS A 479 -10.57 -18.52 9.50
N PHE A 480 -11.08 -19.55 8.82
CA PHE A 480 -10.27 -20.65 8.27
C PHE A 480 -9.19 -20.19 7.28
N GLY A 481 -9.46 -19.11 6.52
CA GLY A 481 -8.47 -18.51 5.61
C GLY A 481 -7.28 -17.93 6.37
N VAL A 482 -7.53 -17.25 7.49
CA VAL A 482 -6.50 -16.71 8.39
C VAL A 482 -5.65 -17.85 8.98
N THR A 483 -6.30 -18.86 9.56
CA THR A 483 -5.61 -20.02 10.17
C THR A 483 -4.79 -20.82 9.15
N ARG A 484 -5.23 -20.92 7.90
CA ARG A 484 -4.43 -21.52 6.82
C ARG A 484 -3.17 -20.71 6.55
N ILE A 485 -3.29 -19.39 6.36
CA ILE A 485 -2.15 -18.50 6.12
C ILE A 485 -1.16 -18.56 7.28
N GLU A 486 -1.63 -18.53 8.52
CA GLU A 486 -0.83 -18.71 9.74
C GLU A 486 -0.06 -20.04 9.72
N ARG A 487 -0.73 -21.16 9.46
CA ARG A 487 -0.12 -22.50 9.45
C ARG A 487 0.92 -22.69 8.34
N GLU A 488 0.67 -22.14 7.15
CA GLU A 488 1.46 -22.35 5.93
C GLU A 488 2.63 -21.35 5.80
N SER A 489 2.44 -20.09 6.21
CA SER A 489 3.55 -19.12 6.34
C SER A 489 4.39 -19.36 7.60
N GLY A 490 3.79 -19.88 8.67
CA GLY A 490 4.43 -19.92 9.99
C GLY A 490 4.49 -18.56 10.68
N VAL A 491 3.73 -17.57 10.20
CA VAL A 491 3.51 -16.28 10.86
C VAL A 491 2.44 -16.44 11.94
N LYS A 492 2.76 -16.10 13.18
CA LYS A 492 1.77 -16.02 14.27
C LYS A 492 1.03 -14.69 14.20
N PHE A 493 -0.30 -14.73 14.14
CA PHE A 493 -1.11 -13.51 14.16
C PHE A 493 -1.50 -13.12 15.59
N GLU A 494 -1.38 -11.84 15.92
CA GLU A 494 -2.03 -11.26 17.10
C GLU A 494 -3.47 -10.91 16.74
N HIS A 495 -4.42 -11.62 17.34
CA HIS A 495 -5.84 -11.35 17.13
C HIS A 495 -6.30 -10.16 17.97
N ILE A 496 -6.69 -9.07 17.29
CA ILE A 496 -7.09 -7.80 17.90
C ILE A 496 -8.58 -7.49 17.64
N SER A 497 -9.17 -6.67 18.51
CA SER A 497 -10.48 -6.05 18.30
C SER A 497 -10.38 -4.81 17.39
N ALA A 498 -11.51 -4.25 17.00
CA ALA A 498 -11.55 -2.92 16.39
C ALA A 498 -11.07 -1.85 17.39
N PRO A 499 -10.21 -0.89 16.99
CA PRO A 499 -9.82 0.23 17.85
C PRO A 499 -11.04 0.99 18.37
N GLN A 500 -11.04 1.32 19.65
CA GLN A 500 -12.09 2.12 20.25
C GLN A 500 -11.84 3.62 20.00
N PRO A 501 -12.87 4.47 20.03
CA PRO A 501 -12.70 5.92 19.85
C PRO A 501 -11.69 6.56 20.83
N THR A 502 -11.53 5.98 22.02
CA THR A 502 -10.51 6.33 23.01
C THR A 502 -9.09 6.07 22.51
N ASP A 503 -8.84 4.91 21.92
CA ASP A 503 -7.52 4.49 21.44
C ASP A 503 -7.09 5.36 20.26
N VAL A 504 -8.05 5.67 19.37
CA VAL A 504 -7.86 6.58 18.24
C VAL A 504 -7.56 8.00 18.72
N ALA A 505 -8.29 8.49 19.73
CA ALA A 505 -8.04 9.81 20.32
C ALA A 505 -6.70 9.89 21.05
N GLN A 506 -6.29 8.83 21.76
CA GLN A 506 -4.99 8.75 22.43
C GLN A 506 -3.84 8.74 21.41
N SER A 507 -3.94 7.92 20.36
CA SER A 507 -2.92 7.86 19.31
C SER A 507 -2.76 9.19 18.58
N ALA A 508 -3.86 9.85 18.23
CA ALA A 508 -3.83 11.16 17.59
C ALA A 508 -3.38 12.29 18.55
N GLY A 509 -3.64 12.15 19.85
CA GLY A 509 -3.10 13.02 20.90
C GLY A 509 -1.57 12.93 21.03
N ASN A 510 -0.99 11.73 20.90
CA ASN A 510 0.46 11.53 20.87
C ASN A 510 1.09 12.20 19.63
N GLU A 511 0.50 11.99 18.44
CA GLU A 511 0.95 12.64 17.19
C GLU A 511 0.91 14.17 17.30
N ALA A 512 -0.12 14.75 17.93
CA ALA A 512 -0.17 16.19 18.19
C ALA A 512 0.82 16.67 19.25
N ALA A 513 1.14 15.84 20.27
CA ALA A 513 2.18 16.17 21.25
C ALA A 513 3.57 16.21 20.60
N GLU A 514 3.90 15.25 19.74
CA GLU A 514 5.12 15.27 18.92
C GLU A 514 5.14 16.48 17.98
N ALA A 515 4.02 16.80 17.33
CA ALA A 515 3.91 17.97 16.46
C ALA A 515 4.16 19.28 17.23
N ILE A 516 3.60 19.44 18.44
CA ILE A 516 3.87 20.60 19.31
C ILE A 516 5.33 20.64 19.76
N ALA A 517 5.92 19.49 20.15
CA ALA A 517 7.33 19.42 20.53
C ALA A 517 8.30 19.74 19.36
N SER A 518 7.85 19.59 18.12
CA SER A 518 8.62 19.96 16.91
C SER A 518 8.58 21.46 16.58
N VAL A 519 7.73 22.24 17.26
CA VAL A 519 7.62 23.69 17.05
C VAL A 519 8.83 24.40 17.66
N SER A 520 9.43 25.34 16.91
CA SER A 520 10.57 26.12 17.39
C SER A 520 10.22 27.05 18.55
N ASP A 521 11.06 27.05 19.60
CA ASP A 521 10.99 27.97 20.75
C ASP A 521 10.86 29.45 20.38
N SER A 522 11.28 29.84 19.17
CA SER A 522 11.18 31.20 18.64
C SER A 522 9.75 31.76 18.55
N VAL A 523 8.71 30.92 18.50
CA VAL A 523 7.31 31.40 18.55
C VAL A 523 6.79 31.62 19.98
N ILE A 524 7.45 31.08 21.01
CA ILE A 524 6.98 31.19 22.40
C ILE A 524 6.72 32.65 22.83
N PRO A 525 7.61 33.64 22.55
CA PRO A 525 7.36 35.02 22.94
C PRO A 525 6.11 35.65 22.30
N VAL A 526 5.72 35.20 21.10
CA VAL A 526 4.60 35.76 20.33
C VAL A 526 3.25 35.36 20.91
N PHE A 527 3.15 34.14 21.45
CA PHE A 527 1.92 33.58 22.02
C PHE A 527 1.86 33.65 23.55
N ARG A 528 2.93 34.14 24.20
CA ARG A 528 3.09 34.10 25.66
C ARG A 528 1.96 34.84 26.39
N GLN A 529 1.67 36.07 25.97
CA GLN A 529 0.63 36.89 26.60
C GLN A 529 -0.74 36.21 26.53
N GLN A 530 -1.11 35.66 25.37
CA GLN A 530 -2.41 35.00 25.18
C GLN A 530 -2.49 33.69 25.97
N ALA A 531 -1.38 32.97 26.14
CA ALA A 531 -1.31 31.78 26.99
C ALA A 531 -1.47 32.14 28.49
N GLU A 532 -0.82 33.22 28.94
CA GLU A 532 -0.91 33.72 30.32
C GLU A 532 -2.34 34.25 30.62
N GLU A 533 -2.95 35.01 29.71
CA GLU A 533 -4.35 35.45 29.81
C GLU A 533 -5.35 34.27 29.82
N LEU A 534 -5.09 33.23 29.03
CA LEU A 534 -5.97 32.05 28.96
C LEU A 534 -5.85 31.17 30.22
N LEU A 535 -4.66 31.13 30.85
CA LEU A 535 -4.48 30.55 32.17
C LEU A 535 -5.23 31.35 33.24
N SER A 536 -5.06 32.68 33.30
CA SER A 536 -5.67 33.51 34.34
C SER A 536 -7.20 33.58 34.28
N ASN A 537 -7.78 33.50 33.07
CA ASN A 537 -9.23 33.60 32.86
C ASN A 537 -9.97 32.26 32.98
N SER A 538 -9.26 31.15 33.22
CA SER A 538 -9.87 29.82 33.32
C SER A 538 -9.78 29.26 34.74
N SER A 539 -10.76 28.45 35.13
CA SER A 539 -10.77 27.71 36.40
C SER A 539 -10.09 26.34 36.31
N MET A 540 -9.34 26.07 35.24
CA MET A 540 -8.77 24.75 34.92
C MET A 540 -7.26 24.72 35.13
N SER A 541 -6.67 23.54 35.34
CA SER A 541 -5.22 23.43 35.43
C SER A 541 -4.56 23.67 34.08
N ALA A 542 -3.28 24.07 34.09
CA ALA A 542 -2.48 24.20 32.86
C ALA A 542 -2.43 22.89 32.04
N VAL A 543 -2.48 21.73 32.72
CA VAL A 543 -2.50 20.41 32.07
C VAL A 543 -3.84 20.16 31.37
N ASP A 544 -4.97 20.51 31.99
CA ASP A 544 -6.31 20.36 31.38
C ASP A 544 -6.51 21.30 30.18
N LEU A 545 -5.95 22.51 30.24
CA LEU A 545 -5.93 23.45 29.12
C LEU A 545 -5.05 22.94 27.98
N LEU A 546 -3.88 22.37 28.28
CA LEU A 546 -3.02 21.76 27.27
C LEU A 546 -3.68 20.53 26.64
N ALA A 547 -4.39 19.71 27.42
CA ALA A 547 -5.19 18.59 26.92
C ALA A 547 -6.32 19.07 25.99
N LYS A 548 -7.02 20.17 26.34
CA LYS A 548 -8.00 20.80 25.46
C LYS A 548 -7.37 21.38 24.18
N ALA A 549 -6.17 21.98 24.28
CA ALA A 549 -5.43 22.50 23.13
C ALA A 549 -5.00 21.38 22.18
N LEU A 550 -4.47 20.26 22.71
CA LEU A 550 -4.15 19.05 21.96
C LEU A 550 -5.38 18.47 21.27
N ALA A 551 -6.48 18.26 22.00
CA ALA A 551 -7.74 17.79 21.42
C ALA A 551 -8.21 18.71 20.28
N LYS A 552 -8.17 20.03 20.50
CA LYS A 552 -8.56 21.02 19.50
C LYS A 552 -7.65 21.04 18.27
N ALA A 553 -6.34 20.86 18.44
CA ALA A 553 -5.36 20.80 17.36
C ALA A 553 -5.58 19.58 16.44
N VAL A 554 -5.94 18.43 17.02
CA VAL A 554 -6.33 17.21 16.28
C VAL A 554 -7.73 17.33 15.67
N GLY A 555 -8.54 18.26 16.15
CA GLY A 555 -9.93 18.47 15.71
C GLY A 555 -10.97 17.66 16.51
N TYR A 556 -10.60 17.07 17.64
CA TYR A 556 -11.55 16.52 18.61
C TYR A 556 -12.20 17.67 19.41
N THR A 557 -13.53 17.73 19.40
CA THR A 557 -14.32 18.53 20.33
C THR A 557 -14.92 17.67 21.44
N ASP A 558 -15.39 16.47 21.08
CA ASP A 558 -16.07 15.53 21.97
C ASP A 558 -15.72 14.09 21.59
N ILE A 559 -15.53 13.22 22.59
CA ILE A 559 -15.37 11.77 22.36
C ILE A 559 -16.77 11.13 22.38
N LYS A 560 -17.30 10.83 21.19
CA LYS A 560 -18.60 10.17 21.03
C LYS A 560 -18.48 8.67 21.33
N LYS A 561 -19.24 8.16 22.31
CA LYS A 561 -19.36 6.71 22.57
C LYS A 561 -19.90 5.99 21.31
N ARG A 562 -19.38 4.79 21.04
CA ARG A 562 -19.78 3.91 19.92
C ARG A 562 -20.28 2.58 20.50
N SER A 563 -21.34 2.02 19.93
CA SER A 563 -21.93 0.76 20.39
C SER A 563 -20.98 -0.42 20.14
N LEU A 564 -20.89 -1.34 21.10
CA LEU A 564 -20.15 -2.60 20.91
C LEU A 564 -20.94 -3.60 20.06
N LEU A 565 -22.27 -3.58 20.14
CA LEU A 565 -23.17 -4.54 19.48
C LEU A 565 -23.37 -4.25 17.98
N SER A 566 -23.54 -2.98 17.61
CA SER A 566 -23.83 -2.55 16.23
C SER A 566 -22.79 -1.65 15.60
N SER A 567 -21.78 -1.20 16.36
CA SER A 567 -20.80 -0.19 15.93
C SER A 567 -21.39 1.19 15.59
N MET A 568 -22.66 1.44 15.94
CA MET A 568 -23.30 2.75 15.71
C MET A 568 -22.74 3.84 16.62
N GLU A 569 -22.51 5.03 16.06
CA GLU A 569 -22.02 6.20 16.79
C GLU A 569 -23.12 6.86 17.62
N ASN A 570 -22.74 7.48 18.74
CA ASN A 570 -23.64 8.03 19.76
C ASN A 570 -24.59 6.99 20.38
N HIS A 571 -24.29 5.69 20.25
CA HIS A 571 -25.03 4.62 20.91
C HIS A 571 -24.12 3.89 21.90
N THR A 572 -24.69 3.39 22.98
CA THR A 572 -24.01 2.58 23.99
C THR A 572 -24.77 1.26 24.14
N THR A 573 -24.03 0.15 24.22
CA THR A 573 -24.63 -1.17 24.44
C THR A 573 -24.83 -1.39 25.93
N LEU A 574 -26.06 -1.70 26.33
CA LEU A 574 -26.43 -2.04 27.70
C LEU A 574 -26.72 -3.53 27.82
N HIS A 575 -26.43 -4.11 28.99
CA HIS A 575 -26.76 -5.48 29.36
C HIS A 575 -27.90 -5.47 30.37
N LEU A 576 -29.05 -5.99 29.98
CA LEU A 576 -30.19 -6.23 30.87
C LEU A 576 -30.11 -7.66 31.39
N GLN A 577 -29.89 -7.83 32.69
CA GLN A 577 -30.05 -9.10 33.37
C GLN A 577 -31.42 -9.14 34.03
N THR A 578 -32.11 -10.28 33.91
CA THR A 578 -33.38 -10.50 34.59
C THR A 578 -33.33 -11.81 35.36
N GLY A 579 -33.88 -11.84 36.58
CA GLY A 579 -33.98 -13.07 37.38
C GLY A 579 -34.99 -14.09 36.85
N ARG A 580 -35.32 -14.06 35.54
CA ARG A 580 -36.31 -14.90 34.86
C ARG A 580 -35.82 -15.23 33.44
N PRO A 581 -36.22 -16.38 32.87
CA PRO A 581 -35.81 -16.72 31.50
C PRO A 581 -36.44 -15.80 30.45
N LEU A 582 -35.60 -15.30 29.53
CA LEU A 582 -35.94 -14.44 28.40
C LEU A 582 -36.05 -15.28 27.12
N TYR A 583 -37.27 -15.69 26.76
CA TYR A 583 -37.50 -16.54 25.58
C TYR A 583 -37.57 -15.77 24.25
N THR A 584 -37.84 -14.46 24.27
CA THR A 584 -37.97 -13.63 23.06
C THR A 584 -37.48 -12.20 23.27
N PRO A 585 -36.95 -11.52 22.24
CA PRO A 585 -36.62 -10.09 22.30
C PRO A 585 -37.80 -9.20 22.70
N SER A 586 -39.04 -9.59 22.40
CA SER A 586 -40.25 -8.88 22.84
C SER A 586 -40.41 -8.85 24.37
N PHE A 587 -39.85 -9.83 25.08
CA PHE A 587 -39.86 -9.88 26.55
C PHE A 587 -38.89 -8.87 27.18
N VAL A 588 -37.81 -8.52 26.47
CA VAL A 588 -36.92 -7.40 26.83
C VAL A 588 -37.73 -6.10 26.82
N ILE A 589 -38.42 -5.82 25.71
CA ILE A 589 -39.25 -4.61 25.56
C ILE A 589 -40.36 -4.57 26.63
N SER A 590 -41.05 -5.68 26.91
CA SER A 590 -42.10 -5.71 27.93
C SER A 590 -41.57 -5.62 29.38
N THR A 591 -40.29 -5.91 29.60
CA THR A 591 -39.61 -5.67 30.88
C THR A 591 -39.25 -4.20 31.03
N LEU A 592 -38.67 -3.58 30.00
CA LEU A 592 -38.34 -2.16 29.98
C LEU A 592 -39.60 -1.27 30.11
N LYS A 593 -40.72 -1.64 29.48
CA LYS A 593 -42.04 -0.95 29.63
C LYS A 593 -42.55 -0.78 31.07
N ARG A 594 -41.97 -1.48 32.06
CA ARG A 594 -42.36 -1.35 33.47
C ARG A 594 -41.80 -0.11 34.14
N PHE A 595 -40.75 0.48 33.57
CA PHE A 595 -40.03 1.62 34.13
C PHE A 595 -39.60 2.67 33.09
N MET A 596 -39.80 2.40 31.80
CA MET A 596 -39.55 3.33 30.70
C MET A 596 -40.83 3.70 29.93
N PRO A 597 -41.03 4.99 29.61
CA PRO A 597 -42.11 5.42 28.73
C PRO A 597 -41.89 4.95 27.28
N GLU A 598 -42.97 4.83 26.51
CA GLU A 598 -42.94 4.14 25.20
C GLU A 598 -42.17 4.89 24.10
N ASP A 599 -42.00 6.21 24.25
CA ASP A 599 -41.19 7.06 23.38
C ASP A 599 -39.70 6.66 23.43
N ARG A 600 -39.14 6.49 24.64
CA ARG A 600 -37.75 6.04 24.82
C ARG A 600 -37.52 4.64 24.25
N LEU A 601 -38.51 3.75 24.37
CA LEU A 601 -38.40 2.38 23.85
C LEU A 601 -38.38 2.31 22.31
N SER A 602 -38.83 3.37 21.62
CA SER A 602 -38.75 3.45 20.16
C SER A 602 -37.33 3.66 19.63
N SER A 603 -36.41 4.14 20.48
CA SER A 603 -34.98 4.33 20.15
C SER A 603 -34.14 3.05 20.25
N LEU A 604 -34.68 1.98 20.85
CA LEU A 604 -33.96 0.73 21.09
C LEU A 604 -33.56 0.04 19.78
N HIS A 605 -32.27 -0.27 19.66
CA HIS A 605 -31.72 -0.97 18.51
C HIS A 605 -31.01 -2.27 18.91
N GLY A 606 -30.90 -3.21 17.97
CA GLY A 606 -30.02 -4.37 18.12
C GLY A 606 -30.42 -5.46 19.13
N ILE A 607 -31.56 -5.36 19.84
CA ILE A 607 -31.94 -6.30 20.94
C ILE A 607 -31.62 -7.77 20.59
N THR A 608 -30.67 -8.35 21.33
CA THR A 608 -30.13 -9.70 21.13
C THR A 608 -30.04 -10.42 22.47
N LEU A 609 -30.53 -11.65 22.54
CA LEU A 609 -30.47 -12.48 23.75
C LEU A 609 -29.08 -13.10 23.93
N THR A 610 -28.64 -13.27 25.16
CA THR A 610 -27.42 -14.00 25.52
C THR A 610 -27.66 -15.52 25.56
N THR A 611 -26.58 -16.30 25.46
CA THR A 611 -26.66 -17.77 25.47
C THR A 611 -27.12 -18.36 26.82
N ASP A 612 -27.08 -17.57 27.89
CA ASP A 612 -27.60 -17.95 29.22
C ASP A 612 -29.14 -18.03 29.28
N GLY A 613 -29.85 -17.42 28.31
CA GLY A 613 -31.30 -17.37 28.27
C GLY A 613 -31.96 -16.55 29.39
N THR A 614 -31.21 -15.76 30.16
CA THR A 614 -31.70 -14.93 31.29
C THR A 614 -31.35 -13.45 31.16
N SER A 615 -30.45 -13.11 30.25
CA SER A 615 -30.07 -11.73 29.97
C SER A 615 -30.15 -11.36 28.47
N ALA A 616 -29.98 -10.08 28.17
CA ALA A 616 -30.05 -9.53 26.81
C ALA A 616 -29.16 -8.30 26.68
N VAL A 617 -28.65 -8.06 25.47
CA VAL A 617 -27.95 -6.81 25.12
C VAL A 617 -28.75 -6.02 24.10
N PHE A 618 -28.70 -4.69 24.21
CA PHE A 618 -29.33 -3.78 23.26
C PHE A 618 -28.59 -2.45 23.21
N ASP A 619 -28.80 -1.70 22.14
CA ASP A 619 -28.24 -0.36 21.97
C ASP A 619 -29.28 0.71 22.29
N VAL A 620 -28.86 1.71 23.05
CA VAL A 620 -29.58 2.97 23.31
C VAL A 620 -28.73 4.16 22.88
N PRO A 621 -29.34 5.33 22.61
CA PRO A 621 -28.61 6.58 22.49
C PRO A 621 -27.79 6.85 23.77
N SER A 622 -26.52 7.23 23.61
CA SER A 622 -25.58 7.42 24.74
C SER A 622 -25.98 8.53 25.71
N ALA A 623 -26.88 9.43 25.29
CA ALA A 623 -27.46 10.47 26.14
C ALA A 623 -28.57 9.94 27.08
N GLU A 624 -29.15 8.77 26.79
CA GLU A 624 -30.28 8.19 27.54
C GLU A 624 -29.83 7.09 28.53
N VAL A 625 -28.55 6.70 28.51
CA VAL A 625 -28.01 5.56 29.29
C VAL A 625 -28.31 5.66 30.78
N GLN A 626 -28.17 6.85 31.38
CA GLN A 626 -28.44 7.03 32.82
C GLN A 626 -29.92 6.83 33.15
N ASP A 627 -30.84 7.27 32.29
CA ASP A 627 -32.28 7.05 32.46
C ASP A 627 -32.56 5.53 32.54
N TYR A 628 -31.93 4.71 31.68
CA TYR A 628 -32.12 3.25 31.67
C TYR A 628 -31.56 2.55 32.93
N ILE A 629 -30.38 2.96 33.41
CA ILE A 629 -29.78 2.41 34.63
C ILE A 629 -30.64 2.78 35.85
N GLN A 630 -30.97 4.07 36.02
CA GLN A 630 -31.77 4.56 37.15
C GLN A 630 -33.21 4.00 37.12
N GLY A 631 -33.79 3.80 35.94
CA GLY A 631 -35.09 3.16 35.79
C GLY A 631 -35.09 1.70 36.27
N ALA A 632 -33.99 0.97 36.06
CA ALA A 632 -33.86 -0.43 36.49
C ALA A 632 -33.69 -0.57 38.02
N GLU A 633 -33.00 0.36 38.69
CA GLU A 633 -32.84 0.36 40.16
C GLU A 633 -34.19 0.33 40.91
N ASN A 634 -35.25 0.88 40.30
CA ASN A 634 -36.60 0.91 40.86
C ASN A 634 -37.38 -0.41 40.69
N VAL A 635 -36.81 -1.45 40.06
CA VAL A 635 -37.50 -2.70 39.72
C VAL A 635 -36.78 -3.93 40.25
N ALA A 636 -37.38 -4.59 41.25
CA ALA A 636 -36.82 -5.78 41.87
C ALA A 636 -36.59 -6.93 40.86
N GLY A 637 -35.35 -7.45 40.82
CA GLY A 637 -34.96 -8.60 40.00
C GLY A 637 -34.56 -8.26 38.55
N VAL A 638 -34.29 -6.98 38.27
CA VAL A 638 -33.77 -6.48 36.99
C VAL A 638 -32.53 -5.63 37.28
N THR A 639 -31.45 -5.82 36.51
CA THR A 639 -30.28 -4.93 36.52
C THR A 639 -29.91 -4.53 35.09
N ILE A 640 -29.38 -3.31 34.92
CA ILE A 640 -28.89 -2.78 33.65
C ILE A 640 -27.50 -2.20 33.86
N ASP A 641 -26.51 -2.68 33.10
CA ASP A 641 -25.12 -2.25 33.16
C ASP A 641 -24.57 -1.83 31.79
N GLU A 642 -23.60 -0.91 31.74
CA GLU A 642 -22.84 -0.61 30.51
C GLU A 642 -21.93 -1.78 30.14
N VAL A 643 -22.04 -2.28 28.90
CA VAL A 643 -21.23 -3.39 28.42
C VAL A 643 -19.80 -2.93 28.14
N LYS A 644 -18.83 -3.49 28.88
CA LYS A 644 -17.38 -3.30 28.61
C LYS A 644 -16.83 -4.31 27.60
N GLN A 645 -17.41 -5.50 27.56
CA GLN A 645 -17.07 -6.57 26.61
C GLN A 645 -18.35 -7.38 26.32
N LEU A 646 -18.64 -7.67 25.04
CA LEU A 646 -19.87 -8.38 24.68
C LEU A 646 -19.90 -9.80 25.30
N PRO A 647 -20.97 -10.16 26.03
CA PRO A 647 -21.22 -11.54 26.46
C PRO A 647 -21.53 -12.44 25.25
N ALA A 648 -21.53 -13.75 25.46
CA ALA A 648 -21.88 -14.71 24.40
C ALA A 648 -23.35 -14.53 23.98
N LEU A 649 -23.56 -14.18 22.72
CA LEU A 649 -24.88 -13.89 22.14
C LEU A 649 -25.45 -15.11 21.41
N GLN A 650 -26.77 -15.28 21.44
CA GLN A 650 -27.44 -16.26 20.60
C GLN A 650 -27.30 -15.87 19.12
N GLU A 651 -26.92 -16.82 18.27
CA GLU A 651 -26.90 -16.59 16.83
C GLU A 651 -28.31 -16.36 16.31
N ARG A 652 -28.54 -15.15 15.80
CA ARG A 652 -29.83 -14.75 15.22
C ARG A 652 -29.99 -15.46 13.88
N GLU A 653 -30.84 -16.49 13.81
CA GLU A 653 -31.22 -17.09 12.52
C GLU A 653 -31.68 -15.98 11.57
N GLN A 654 -30.97 -15.81 10.45
CA GLN A 654 -31.38 -14.89 9.41
C GLN A 654 -32.64 -15.44 8.75
N SER A 655 -33.79 -14.94 9.19
CA SER A 655 -35.10 -15.22 8.59
C SER A 655 -35.01 -14.98 7.08
N LYS A 656 -35.06 -16.07 6.30
CA LYS A 656 -35.10 -16.01 4.84
C LYS A 656 -36.34 -15.22 4.45
N GLY A 657 -36.14 -14.13 3.69
CA GLY A 657 -37.16 -13.12 3.44
C GLY A 657 -38.50 -13.69 3.02
N ASN A 658 -39.51 -13.52 3.87
CA ASN A 658 -40.87 -13.96 3.63
C ASN A 658 -41.53 -13.01 2.61
N PHE A 659 -41.41 -13.33 1.33
CA PHE A 659 -42.05 -12.57 0.26
C PHE A 659 -43.58 -12.65 0.42
N GLY A 660 -44.24 -11.49 0.46
CA GLY A 660 -45.64 -11.39 0.85
C GLY A 660 -46.60 -12.07 -0.13
N GLY A 661 -47.42 -13.00 0.40
CA GLY A 661 -48.59 -13.56 -0.28
C GLY A 661 -49.87 -13.18 0.46
N SER A 662 -50.53 -12.10 0.04
CA SER A 662 -51.74 -11.59 0.67
C SER A 662 -52.90 -12.60 0.62
N ARG A 663 -53.35 -13.09 1.78
CA ARG A 663 -54.65 -13.78 1.90
C ARG A 663 -55.75 -12.77 2.16
N PHE A 664 -56.44 -12.35 1.10
CA PHE A 664 -57.81 -11.86 1.25
C PHE A 664 -58.77 -13.06 1.36
N GLY A 665 -59.75 -12.97 2.26
CA GLY A 665 -60.72 -14.04 2.48
C GLY A 665 -61.74 -14.16 1.34
N GLY A 666 -62.05 -15.39 0.94
CA GLY A 666 -63.08 -15.74 -0.02
C GLY A 666 -63.87 -16.97 0.45
N ARG A 667 -65.19 -16.86 0.52
CA ARG A 667 -66.11 -17.81 1.17
C ARG A 667 -66.86 -18.65 0.13
N GLY A 668 -66.81 -19.97 0.26
CA GLY A 668 -67.84 -20.90 -0.27
C GLY A 668 -67.53 -21.63 -1.59
N GLY A 669 -68.13 -22.82 -1.73
CA GLY A 669 -68.02 -23.72 -2.90
C GLY A 669 -66.84 -24.69 -2.80
N GLY A 670 -66.98 -26.02 -2.75
CA GLY A 670 -68.14 -26.88 -3.03
C GLY A 670 -68.01 -27.54 -4.41
N GLY A 671 -67.16 -28.57 -4.53
CA GLY A 671 -66.93 -29.25 -5.82
C GLY A 671 -66.11 -30.55 -5.68
N ARG A 672 -66.69 -31.67 -6.11
CA ARG A 672 -66.08 -33.02 -6.08
C ARG A 672 -65.13 -33.21 -7.27
N ARG A 673 -64.05 -33.99 -7.12
CA ARG A 673 -63.89 -35.30 -7.82
C ARG A 673 -62.54 -36.01 -7.57
N PHE A 674 -62.65 -37.33 -7.67
CA PHE A 674 -61.63 -38.37 -7.58
C PHE A 674 -60.45 -38.22 -8.56
N GLY A 675 -59.26 -38.50 -8.03
CA GLY A 675 -58.22 -39.46 -8.46
C GLY A 675 -58.15 -40.04 -9.89
N GLY A 676 -56.89 -40.25 -10.34
CA GLY A 676 -56.55 -41.20 -11.41
C GLY A 676 -55.17 -40.98 -12.06
N GLY A 677 -54.25 -41.97 -11.98
CA GLY A 677 -52.98 -42.04 -12.74
C GLY A 677 -51.86 -41.10 -12.23
N GLY A 678 -50.60 -41.50 -12.02
CA GLY A 678 -49.82 -42.55 -12.70
C GLY A 678 -49.22 -41.99 -14.00
N GLY A 679 -47.91 -42.03 -14.28
CA GLY A 679 -46.76 -42.63 -13.60
C GLY A 679 -45.67 -42.94 -14.63
N GLY A 680 -44.39 -42.94 -14.25
CA GLY A 680 -43.29 -43.49 -15.08
C GLY A 680 -42.56 -42.50 -16.01
N ARG A 681 -41.29 -42.25 -15.70
CA ARG A 681 -40.22 -41.87 -16.64
C ARG A 681 -39.32 -43.08 -16.85
N PHE A 682 -39.04 -43.47 -18.10
CA PHE A 682 -37.86 -44.15 -18.67
C PHE A 682 -38.18 -44.35 -20.16
N GLY A 683 -37.31 -44.31 -21.16
CA GLY A 683 -35.87 -44.03 -21.25
C GLY A 683 -35.36 -44.49 -22.64
N GLY A 684 -34.25 -43.94 -23.14
CA GLY A 684 -33.45 -44.56 -24.22
C GLY A 684 -33.75 -44.23 -25.70
N GLY A 685 -32.81 -43.52 -26.33
CA GLY A 685 -32.06 -44.01 -27.50
C GLY A 685 -32.66 -44.01 -28.92
N GLY A 686 -31.95 -43.38 -29.87
CA GLY A 686 -31.73 -43.98 -31.21
C GLY A 686 -31.77 -43.08 -32.46
N ARG A 687 -30.59 -42.92 -33.11
CA ARG A 687 -30.37 -42.67 -34.57
C ARG A 687 -30.88 -41.32 -35.15
N GLY A 688 -30.27 -40.68 -36.16
CA GLY A 688 -28.98 -40.87 -36.84
C GLY A 688 -28.91 -40.22 -38.26
N ARG A 689 -27.69 -39.82 -38.69
CA ARG A 689 -27.21 -39.48 -40.07
C ARG A 689 -27.63 -38.17 -40.81
N GLY A 690 -26.65 -37.66 -41.59
CA GLY A 690 -26.75 -36.65 -42.68
C GLY A 690 -26.39 -35.23 -42.22
N GLY A 691 -25.28 -34.56 -42.60
CA GLY A 691 -24.76 -34.28 -43.95
C GLY A 691 -25.37 -32.95 -44.46
N GLY A 692 -24.68 -31.92 -44.94
CA GLY A 692 -23.24 -31.63 -45.10
C GLY A 692 -23.04 -30.43 -46.05
N GLY A 693 -22.03 -29.57 -45.79
CA GLY A 693 -21.52 -28.56 -46.74
C GLY A 693 -22.17 -27.16 -46.75
N GLY A 694 -21.42 -26.16 -47.25
CA GLY A 694 -21.98 -24.90 -47.78
C GLY A 694 -21.45 -23.58 -47.19
N ARG A 695 -20.35 -23.03 -47.75
CA ARG A 695 -19.97 -21.62 -47.58
C ARG A 695 -20.97 -20.70 -48.28
N PHE A 696 -21.25 -19.53 -47.70
CA PHE A 696 -20.92 -18.19 -48.24
C PHE A 696 -21.87 -17.13 -47.66
N ASN A 697 -21.32 -16.00 -47.20
CA ASN A 697 -21.95 -14.72 -47.51
C ASN A 697 -20.89 -13.61 -47.64
N ARG A 698 -21.03 -12.78 -48.66
CA ARG A 698 -20.23 -11.56 -48.87
C ARG A 698 -21.08 -10.36 -48.45
N ARG A 699 -20.53 -9.47 -47.63
CA ARG A 699 -20.41 -8.04 -47.94
C ARG A 699 -19.49 -7.36 -46.94
#